data_AF-A0A2H5ZPR7-F1
#
_entry.id   AF-A0A2H5ZPR7-F1
#
_cell.length_a   1.000
_cell.length_b   1.000
_cell.length_c   1.000
_cell.angle_alpha   90.00
_cell.angle_beta   90.00
_cell.angle_gamma   90.00
#
_symmetry.space_group_name_H-M   'P 1'
#
loop_
_entity.id
_entity.type
_entity.pdbx_description
1 polymer ?
#
loop_
_entity_poly.entity_id
_entity_poly.type
_entity_poly.pdbx_seq_one_letter_code
_entity_poly.pdbx_strand_id
1 'polypeptide(L)'
;MLRAQRNCLVAFFLCASAAFVGCGTDGEPPGTVSVPGGSNACGQRCVILSPSEDDLENIQRALIEARPGDTILLRAGVYRLTGQLSLDVDGVTIRGEGKDRTILSFRNQSSGAEGFLVTANDFTIEDLALEDSPGDLLKILGGNNITIRRVRAEWTRGPHTDNGSYGFYPIECTNVLVEDSVVRGASDAGIYVGQCHNIIVRRNYVYENVAGIEIENSTDADVYQNTATRNTGGILVFNLPGLPFIDGRRTRVFDNDVVENNTPNFAPRGTTVSAVPKGTGLMILANDEVQVFGNRFRGNGTSQILIISYNTAQIVGNLRGNDPRYDKYSETLYIYDNTYENGGADPDPDTAALIGPITGMPLPDILIDGFEDQRKYVDGRLPNALRICVQEPTARLFNVDLPRFGGRASGDPALYNCRFPLLPKVVIPGVSEQAPPALAFPTPAPVTPTPVAGQVETRCSIEPGSGVNFDVQDEPCELLSSYRFFVGPMRELRPNERVVPYDLNTELFSDYTNKHRFVYLPPGTKAKYDPQAAFDFPVGTVIIKNFAYPYDMRQPHAGERLLETRLLVRREDGWIGLPYVWNREETEARLRVLGAPLRVTAIQHDGQEASYDYNVPNANQCKECHRESFKNTGPLGTKARNLNKTFPYPSGEENQLAYWARIGILDGVPVDPALAPRAAVLGDPASGTIEERARTYLDVNCAHCHNPTGGARTTGLYLGISETEPLKLGICKSPVAAGRGTGGFRYDIEPGKPDQSILLFRMISLDPGIAMPELGRRRVHQEAIEVIRQWIASLEGDCATD
;
A
#
# COMPACT_ATOMS: atom_id res chain seq x y z
N MET A 1 23.10 43.95 52.72
CA MET A 1 23.95 44.34 53.87
C MET A 1 25.17 43.43 53.94
N LEU A 2 26.18 43.87 54.69
CA LEU A 2 27.37 43.17 55.25
C LEU A 2 27.42 41.62 55.10
N ARG A 3 28.48 41.06 54.49
CA ARG A 3 29.72 40.51 55.13
C ARG A 3 29.55 39.07 55.69
N ALA A 4 30.58 38.20 55.67
CA ALA A 4 31.85 38.24 54.93
C ALA A 4 32.51 36.86 54.82
N GLN A 5 33.40 36.74 53.83
CA GLN A 5 34.50 35.77 53.75
C GLN A 5 35.39 35.77 55.01
N ARG A 6 36.16 34.68 55.21
CA ARG A 6 37.64 34.72 55.28
C ARG A 6 38.19 33.27 55.16
N ASN A 7 39.02 32.96 54.16
CA ASN A 7 40.50 33.14 54.06
C ASN A 7 41.28 32.00 54.76
N CYS A 8 42.49 31.57 54.38
CA CYS A 8 43.49 32.03 53.38
C CYS A 8 44.43 30.82 53.05
N LEU A 9 45.66 30.85 52.47
CA LEU A 9 46.68 31.80 51.94
C LEU A 9 47.44 30.97 50.84
N VAL A 10 47.74 31.45 49.61
CA VAL A 10 49.05 32.02 49.15
C VAL A 10 50.21 30.97 49.07
N ALA A 11 51.14 30.92 48.09
CA ALA A 11 51.76 31.97 47.24
C ALA A 11 52.38 31.48 45.89
N PHE A 12 52.67 32.45 44.99
CA PHE A 12 53.75 32.47 43.94
C PHE A 12 53.63 31.43 42.79
N PHE A 13 54.13 31.58 41.55
CA PHE A 13 54.77 32.65 40.73
C PHE A 13 54.64 32.21 39.22
N LEU A 14 55.02 32.90 38.12
CA LEU A 14 55.66 34.20 37.79
C LEU A 14 55.20 34.64 36.35
N CYS A 15 55.68 35.78 35.85
CA CYS A 15 55.56 36.27 34.46
C CYS A 15 56.65 35.67 33.52
N ALA A 16 56.72 35.90 32.20
CA ALA A 16 55.74 36.03 31.09
C ALA A 16 56.51 36.34 29.78
N SER A 17 56.19 35.73 28.62
CA SER A 17 56.84 36.08 27.33
C SER A 17 56.07 35.67 26.04
N ALA A 18 55.65 36.70 25.30
CA ALA A 18 55.31 36.84 23.86
C ALA A 18 55.09 35.63 22.89
N ALA A 19 53.97 35.77 22.14
CA ALA A 19 53.85 35.74 20.66
C ALA A 19 53.49 34.44 19.85
N PHE A 20 52.27 34.49 19.29
CA PHE A 20 51.84 34.14 17.91
C PHE A 20 51.66 32.69 17.39
N VAL A 21 50.52 32.51 16.71
CA VAL A 21 50.08 31.45 15.77
C VAL A 21 49.89 30.03 16.31
N GLY A 22 48.71 29.46 16.06
CA GLY A 22 48.38 28.05 16.22
C GLY A 22 46.89 27.79 15.90
N CYS A 23 46.60 26.83 15.02
CA CYS A 23 45.22 26.40 14.74
C CYS A 23 44.70 25.45 15.83
N GLY A 24 43.40 25.17 15.81
CA GLY A 24 42.74 24.33 16.81
C GLY A 24 43.15 22.85 16.78
N THR A 25 42.74 22.15 17.84
CA THR A 25 42.86 20.70 18.00
C THR A 25 41.50 20.12 18.37
N ASP A 26 40.91 19.39 17.43
CA ASP A 26 40.24 18.11 17.65
C ASP A 26 39.12 18.04 18.69
N GLY A 27 37.89 18.35 18.23
CA GLY A 27 36.66 17.81 18.82
C GLY A 27 36.17 16.65 17.96
N GLU A 28 35.98 15.47 18.58
CA GLU A 28 35.57 14.24 17.90
C GLU A 28 34.16 14.32 17.27
N PRO A 29 33.86 13.52 16.23
CA PRO A 29 32.58 13.57 15.52
C PRO A 29 31.38 13.17 16.41
N PRO A 30 30.16 13.67 16.12
CA PRO A 30 28.95 13.24 16.82
C PRO A 30 28.68 11.76 16.55
N GLY A 31 28.99 10.93 17.54
CA GLY A 31 29.06 9.49 17.35
C GLY A 31 27.72 8.85 16.97
N THR A 32 27.79 7.87 16.07
CA THR A 32 26.87 6.75 16.13
C THR A 32 26.97 6.14 17.52
N VAL A 33 25.88 6.19 18.31
CA VAL A 33 25.83 5.47 19.57
C VAL A 33 25.63 3.99 19.24
N SER A 34 26.74 3.35 18.87
CA SER A 34 26.92 1.90 18.81
C SER A 34 26.91 1.38 20.24
N VAL A 35 25.72 1.35 20.86
CA VAL A 35 25.51 0.73 22.17
C VAL A 35 25.91 -0.75 22.04
N PRO A 36 26.95 -1.23 22.75
CA PRO A 36 27.33 -2.63 22.65
C PRO A 36 26.16 -3.49 23.13
N GLY A 37 25.78 -4.50 22.32
CA GLY A 37 24.52 -5.22 22.48
C GLY A 37 24.29 -5.78 23.89
N GLY A 38 23.26 -5.28 24.58
CA GLY A 38 22.98 -5.66 25.96
C GLY A 38 21.64 -5.13 26.48
N SER A 39 20.62 -6.00 26.47
CA SER A 39 19.36 -5.91 27.25
C SER A 39 18.60 -4.57 27.26
N ASN A 40 18.72 -3.76 26.21
CA ASN A 40 18.02 -2.48 26.06
C ASN A 40 17.33 -2.41 24.69
N ALA A 41 16.55 -1.35 24.46
CA ALA A 41 15.72 -1.22 23.26
C ALA A 41 16.48 -1.08 21.92
N CYS A 42 17.81 -0.92 21.88
CA CYS A 42 18.58 -0.78 20.64
C CYS A 42 19.14 -2.12 20.11
N GLY A 43 19.02 -2.31 18.78
CA GLY A 43 19.75 -3.31 18.01
C GLY A 43 21.19 -2.89 17.69
N GLN A 44 21.70 -3.24 16.49
CA GLN A 44 23.11 -2.96 16.12
C GLN A 44 23.40 -1.46 15.90
N ARG A 45 22.45 -0.75 15.29
CA ARG A 45 22.44 0.71 15.10
C ARG A 45 21.06 1.23 15.48
N CYS A 46 21.03 2.42 16.07
CA CYS A 46 19.84 2.95 16.73
C CYS A 46 19.62 4.42 16.37
N VAL A 47 18.40 4.79 15.97
CA VAL A 47 17.97 6.17 15.74
C VAL A 47 16.91 6.51 16.77
N ILE A 48 17.14 7.52 17.62
CA ILE A 48 16.21 7.89 18.69
C ILE A 48 15.55 9.22 18.33
N LEU A 49 14.23 9.20 18.10
CA LEU A 49 13.42 10.37 17.78
C LEU A 49 12.52 10.75 18.97
N SER A 50 12.12 12.02 19.01
CA SER A 50 11.14 12.57 19.95
C SER A 50 10.18 13.49 19.19
N PRO A 51 8.94 13.72 19.67
CA PRO A 51 8.01 14.60 18.98
C PRO A 51 8.54 16.02 18.82
N SER A 52 8.20 16.63 17.69
CA SER A 52 8.80 17.84 17.13
C SER A 52 7.76 18.61 16.30
N GLU A 53 8.16 19.70 15.63
CA GLU A 53 7.32 20.32 14.59
C GLU A 53 7.52 19.62 13.22
N ASP A 54 8.67 18.97 13.02
CA ASP A 54 9.10 18.34 11.76
C ASP A 54 8.93 16.80 11.78
N ASP A 55 7.93 16.28 12.49
CA ASP A 55 7.79 14.83 12.78
C ASP A 55 7.82 13.93 11.55
N LEU A 56 7.11 14.33 10.48
CA LEU A 56 7.09 13.60 9.21
C LEU A 56 8.47 13.57 8.55
N GLU A 57 9.19 14.69 8.55
CA GLU A 57 10.56 14.77 8.03
C GLU A 57 11.48 13.87 8.85
N ASN A 58 11.48 14.01 10.17
CA ASN A 58 12.36 13.27 11.07
C ASN A 58 12.17 11.74 10.98
N ILE A 59 10.91 11.28 10.97
CA ILE A 59 10.60 9.84 10.88
C ILE A 59 10.86 9.32 9.46
N GLN A 60 10.37 9.98 8.41
CA GLN A 60 10.56 9.49 7.04
C GLN A 60 12.03 9.53 6.61
N ARG A 61 12.83 10.46 7.14
CA ARG A 61 14.29 10.49 7.00
C ARG A 61 14.93 9.26 7.64
N ALA A 62 14.59 8.96 8.89
CA ALA A 62 15.11 7.79 9.59
C ALA A 62 14.76 6.47 8.87
N LEU A 63 13.59 6.39 8.23
CA LEU A 63 13.17 5.23 7.41
C LEU A 63 13.93 5.12 6.07
N ILE A 64 14.34 6.23 5.45
CA ILE A 64 15.11 6.23 4.20
C ILE A 64 16.62 6.03 4.45
N GLU A 65 17.13 6.52 5.58
CA GLU A 65 18.54 6.39 5.99
C GLU A 65 18.80 5.12 6.84
N ALA A 66 17.80 4.23 6.95
CA ALA A 66 17.86 2.94 7.64
C ALA A 66 18.69 1.90 6.88
N ARG A 67 19.22 0.93 7.62
CA ARG A 67 19.96 -0.24 7.13
C ARG A 67 19.43 -1.51 7.80
N PRO A 68 19.65 -2.72 7.22
CA PRO A 68 19.23 -3.95 7.85
C PRO A 68 19.85 -4.17 9.24
N GLY A 69 19.02 -4.46 10.24
CA GLY A 69 19.40 -4.54 11.65
C GLY A 69 19.27 -3.23 12.43
N ASP A 70 18.87 -2.13 11.80
CA ASP A 70 18.62 -0.85 12.47
C ASP A 70 17.35 -0.89 13.32
N THR A 71 17.37 -0.12 14.42
CA THR A 71 16.19 0.13 15.26
C THR A 71 15.87 1.62 15.31
N ILE A 72 14.64 1.99 14.98
CA ILE A 72 14.09 3.34 15.16
C ILE A 72 13.28 3.35 16.46
N LEU A 73 13.74 4.15 17.42
CA LEU A 73 13.13 4.33 18.74
C LEU A 73 12.37 5.64 18.82
N LEU A 74 11.07 5.54 19.09
CA LEU A 74 10.15 6.67 19.17
C LEU A 74 9.77 6.95 20.63
N ARG A 75 10.28 8.05 21.20
CA ARG A 75 9.91 8.48 22.56
C ARG A 75 8.42 8.74 22.70
N ALA A 76 7.91 8.66 23.94
CA ALA A 76 6.52 8.95 24.25
C ALA A 76 6.09 10.39 23.87
N GLY A 77 4.86 10.50 23.40
CA GLY A 77 4.19 11.70 22.93
C GLY A 77 3.44 11.45 21.61
N VAL A 78 2.91 12.52 21.02
CA VAL A 78 2.11 12.47 19.79
C VAL A 78 2.88 13.13 18.65
N TYR A 79 3.23 12.32 17.65
CA TYR A 79 3.85 12.76 16.40
C TYR A 79 2.74 13.11 15.39
N ARG A 80 2.87 14.24 14.69
CA ARG A 80 1.86 14.75 13.75
C ARG A 80 2.30 14.54 12.31
N LEU A 81 1.59 13.68 11.60
CA LEU A 81 1.95 13.26 10.25
C LEU A 81 0.95 13.82 9.22
N THR A 82 1.50 14.47 8.19
CA THR A 82 0.76 15.16 7.12
C THR A 82 0.82 14.44 5.77
N GLY A 83 1.40 13.23 5.76
CA GLY A 83 1.58 12.34 4.62
C GLY A 83 1.93 10.92 5.06
N GLN A 84 1.70 9.95 4.19
CA GLN A 84 2.05 8.53 4.33
C GLN A 84 3.54 8.32 4.67
N LEU A 85 3.81 7.44 5.64
CA LEU A 85 5.14 6.88 5.89
C LEU A 85 5.42 5.67 4.99
N SER A 86 6.69 5.47 4.62
CA SER A 86 7.11 4.44 3.67
C SER A 86 8.46 3.79 4.04
N LEU A 87 8.53 2.45 3.98
CA LEU A 87 9.72 1.65 4.26
C LEU A 87 9.87 0.47 3.27
N ASP A 88 11.07 0.26 2.75
CA ASP A 88 11.43 -0.86 1.87
C ASP A 88 12.77 -1.56 2.21
N VAL A 89 13.37 -1.20 3.35
CA VAL A 89 14.60 -1.79 3.88
C VAL A 89 14.28 -2.96 4.80
N ASP A 90 14.85 -4.12 4.51
CA ASP A 90 14.65 -5.37 5.27
C ASP A 90 15.33 -5.31 6.65
N GLY A 91 14.80 -6.06 7.63
CA GLY A 91 15.43 -6.22 8.95
C GLY A 91 15.36 -4.99 9.86
N VAL A 92 14.47 -4.03 9.58
CA VAL A 92 14.30 -2.81 10.37
C VAL A 92 13.26 -3.03 11.48
N THR A 93 13.59 -2.60 12.69
CA THR A 93 12.66 -2.59 13.84
C THR A 93 12.22 -1.16 14.18
N ILE A 94 10.93 -0.95 14.45
CA ILE A 94 10.36 0.31 14.90
C ILE A 94 9.66 0.08 16.25
N ARG A 95 10.04 0.85 17.26
CA ARG A 95 9.63 0.60 18.65
C ARG A 95 9.29 1.90 19.38
N GLY A 96 8.14 1.92 20.05
CA GLY A 96 7.73 3.03 20.93
C GLY A 96 7.94 2.74 22.43
N GLU A 97 7.64 3.71 23.29
CA GLU A 97 7.69 3.55 24.76
C GLU A 97 6.35 3.04 25.36
N GLY A 98 5.53 2.37 24.54
CA GLY A 98 4.22 1.80 24.88
C GLY A 98 3.10 2.36 24.00
N LYS A 99 2.16 1.52 23.56
CA LYS A 99 1.07 1.91 22.64
C LYS A 99 0.20 3.06 23.13
N ASP A 100 -0.04 3.15 24.43
CA ASP A 100 -0.80 4.25 25.03
C ASP A 100 0.06 5.50 25.36
N ARG A 101 1.31 5.52 24.91
CA ARG A 101 2.31 6.56 25.20
C ARG A 101 3.00 7.13 23.95
N THR A 102 3.28 6.33 22.93
CA THR A 102 3.92 6.75 21.67
C THR A 102 2.90 6.65 20.54
N ILE A 103 2.48 7.77 19.97
CA ILE A 103 1.34 7.84 19.03
C ILE A 103 1.76 8.52 17.72
N LEU A 104 1.58 7.84 16.59
CA LEU A 104 1.70 8.41 15.24
C LEU A 104 0.30 8.79 14.73
N SER A 105 0.00 10.09 14.66
CA SER A 105 -1.33 10.58 14.27
C SER A 105 -1.34 11.12 12.84
N PHE A 106 -2.13 10.47 11.99
CA PHE A 106 -2.32 10.75 10.55
C PHE A 106 -3.55 11.62 10.27
N ARG A 107 -4.21 12.17 11.30
CA ARG A 107 -5.44 12.97 11.20
C ARG A 107 -5.38 14.12 10.18
N ASN A 108 -4.18 14.66 9.92
CA ASN A 108 -3.93 15.75 8.99
C ASN A 108 -3.23 15.27 7.69
N GLN A 109 -3.25 13.97 7.41
CA GLN A 109 -2.63 13.37 6.23
C GLN A 109 -3.27 13.90 4.95
N SER A 110 -2.43 14.44 4.08
CA SER A 110 -2.84 15.04 2.81
C SER A 110 -2.38 14.24 1.59
N SER A 111 -1.42 13.31 1.72
CA SER A 111 -0.79 12.61 0.59
C SER A 111 -0.50 11.13 0.92
N GLY A 112 -0.71 10.27 -0.08
CA GLY A 112 -0.81 8.81 0.12
C GLY A 112 -2.13 8.42 0.80
N ALA A 113 -2.59 7.20 0.56
CA ALA A 113 -3.77 6.66 1.22
C ALA A 113 -3.44 6.19 2.65
N GLU A 114 -2.33 5.48 2.82
CA GLU A 114 -2.06 4.69 4.02
C GLU A 114 -1.35 5.53 5.08
N GLY A 115 -1.52 5.20 6.36
CA GLY A 115 -0.67 5.76 7.42
C GLY A 115 0.78 5.30 7.23
N PHE A 116 1.00 4.00 7.14
CA PHE A 116 2.33 3.43 6.94
C PHE A 116 2.33 2.25 5.96
N LEU A 117 3.02 2.42 4.83
CA LEU A 117 3.30 1.38 3.84
C LEU A 117 4.67 0.74 4.07
N VAL A 118 4.72 -0.58 4.23
CA VAL A 118 5.94 -1.37 4.43
C VAL A 118 6.06 -2.44 3.35
N THR A 119 7.23 -2.52 2.70
CA THR A 119 7.53 -3.46 1.61
C THR A 119 8.90 -4.11 1.84
N ALA A 120 9.01 -4.79 2.97
CA ALA A 120 10.25 -5.28 3.55
C ALA A 120 10.08 -6.67 4.19
N ASN A 121 11.19 -7.41 4.29
CA ASN A 121 11.34 -8.63 5.07
C ASN A 121 11.84 -8.32 6.49
N ASP A 122 11.70 -9.29 7.41
CA ASP A 122 12.25 -9.26 8.77
C ASP A 122 11.84 -8.00 9.57
N PHE A 123 10.64 -7.48 9.27
CA PHE A 123 10.12 -6.23 9.81
C PHE A 123 9.42 -6.44 11.15
N THR A 124 9.77 -5.63 12.14
CA THR A 124 9.10 -5.60 13.45
C THR A 124 8.60 -4.20 13.77
N ILE A 125 7.33 -4.08 14.15
CA ILE A 125 6.75 -2.88 14.73
C ILE A 125 6.12 -3.19 16.09
N GLU A 126 6.53 -2.46 17.14
CA GLU A 126 6.03 -2.70 18.49
C GLU A 126 5.92 -1.48 19.40
N ASP A 127 5.09 -1.61 20.45
CA ASP A 127 4.97 -0.66 21.56
C ASP A 127 4.59 0.79 21.15
N LEU A 128 3.75 0.97 20.13
CA LEU A 128 3.28 2.27 19.66
C LEU A 128 1.81 2.24 19.17
N ALA A 129 1.23 3.40 18.91
CA ALA A 129 -0.07 3.55 18.26
C ALA A 129 0.03 4.23 16.88
N LEU A 130 -0.92 3.88 16.01
CA LEU A 130 -1.19 4.50 14.71
C LEU A 130 -2.65 5.00 14.74
N GLU A 131 -2.89 6.26 14.37
CA GLU A 131 -4.21 6.88 14.50
C GLU A 131 -4.68 7.66 13.26
N ASP A 132 -5.97 7.52 12.94
CA ASP A 132 -6.74 8.41 12.03
C ASP A 132 -6.22 8.57 10.57
N SER A 133 -5.73 7.51 9.91
CA SER A 133 -5.35 7.59 8.49
C SER A 133 -6.57 7.66 7.54
N PRO A 134 -6.44 8.25 6.32
CA PRO A 134 -7.51 8.29 5.32
C PRO A 134 -7.81 6.93 4.67
N GLY A 135 -6.76 6.12 4.48
CA GLY A 135 -6.76 4.71 4.10
C GLY A 135 -6.22 3.85 5.26
N ASP A 136 -5.50 2.79 4.95
CA ASP A 136 -5.13 1.73 5.89
C ASP A 136 -4.07 2.20 6.90
N LEU A 137 -4.14 1.81 8.16
CA LEU A 137 -3.23 2.33 9.20
C LEU A 137 -1.80 1.75 9.07
N LEU A 138 -1.70 0.44 8.84
CA LEU A 138 -0.43 -0.26 8.59
C LEU A 138 -0.62 -1.31 7.50
N LYS A 139 0.02 -1.08 6.35
CA LYS A 139 -0.06 -1.95 5.17
C LYS A 139 1.30 -2.58 4.90
N ILE A 140 1.34 -3.90 4.83
CA ILE A 140 2.58 -4.68 4.66
C ILE A 140 2.40 -5.60 3.45
N LEU A 141 3.14 -5.34 2.37
CA LEU A 141 2.90 -5.95 1.06
C LEU A 141 4.11 -6.79 0.60
N GLY A 142 3.93 -8.11 0.49
CA GLY A 142 4.94 -9.03 -0.06
C GLY A 142 6.07 -9.43 0.89
N GLY A 143 5.95 -9.14 2.19
CA GLY A 143 7.03 -9.28 3.17
C GLY A 143 7.11 -10.65 3.84
N ASN A 144 8.32 -11.11 4.16
CA ASN A 144 8.54 -12.35 4.92
C ASN A 144 9.00 -12.03 6.35
N ASN A 145 8.62 -12.85 7.34
CA ASN A 145 8.97 -12.69 8.75
C ASN A 145 8.47 -11.34 9.34
N ILE A 146 7.15 -11.18 9.39
CA ILE A 146 6.47 -9.94 9.77
C ILE A 146 5.98 -10.02 11.22
N THR A 147 6.32 -9.03 12.04
CA THR A 147 5.89 -8.95 13.45
C THR A 147 5.21 -7.63 13.77
N ILE A 148 3.96 -7.70 14.23
CA ILE A 148 3.19 -6.60 14.82
C ILE A 148 2.91 -6.98 16.28
N ARG A 149 3.54 -6.30 17.25
CA ARG A 149 3.47 -6.67 18.68
C ARG A 149 3.12 -5.49 19.58
N ARG A 150 2.11 -5.63 20.44
CA ARG A 150 1.67 -4.55 21.35
C ARG A 150 1.48 -3.20 20.65
N VAL A 151 0.88 -3.21 19.45
CA VAL A 151 0.53 -1.99 18.70
C VAL A 151 -0.93 -1.63 18.96
N ARG A 152 -1.30 -0.35 18.83
CA ARG A 152 -2.70 0.10 18.70
C ARG A 152 -2.94 0.66 17.29
N ALA A 153 -3.98 0.22 16.61
CA ALA A 153 -4.49 0.86 15.39
C ALA A 153 -5.91 1.39 15.68
N GLU A 154 -6.13 2.69 15.57
CA GLU A 154 -7.41 3.29 15.97
C GLU A 154 -7.85 4.45 15.06
N TRP A 155 -9.10 4.40 14.60
CA TRP A 155 -9.84 5.61 14.20
C TRP A 155 -10.57 6.15 15.42
N THR A 156 -10.07 7.27 15.95
CA THR A 156 -10.45 7.80 17.27
C THR A 156 -11.93 8.15 17.39
N ARG A 157 -12.59 8.52 16.27
CA ARG A 157 -14.04 8.76 16.19
C ARG A 157 -14.91 7.52 16.36
N GLY A 158 -14.33 6.32 16.38
CA GLY A 158 -15.07 5.05 16.43
C GLY A 158 -15.68 4.65 15.08
N PRO A 159 -16.70 3.76 15.09
CA PRO A 159 -17.37 3.25 13.89
C PRO A 159 -17.82 4.36 12.93
N HIS A 160 -17.28 4.38 11.72
CA HIS A 160 -17.65 5.35 10.68
C HIS A 160 -17.27 4.86 9.29
N THR A 161 -18.18 4.97 8.31
CA THR A 161 -17.94 4.53 6.92
C THR A 161 -16.77 5.27 6.25
N ASP A 162 -16.53 6.52 6.64
CA ASP A 162 -15.38 7.29 6.14
C ASP A 162 -14.02 6.90 6.78
N ASN A 163 -13.93 5.87 7.62
CA ASN A 163 -12.64 5.36 8.13
C ASN A 163 -11.90 4.57 7.03
N GLY A 164 -10.58 4.43 7.19
CA GLY A 164 -9.80 3.50 6.39
C GLY A 164 -10.26 2.05 6.58
N SER A 165 -9.97 1.21 5.59
CA SER A 165 -10.48 -0.16 5.56
C SER A 165 -9.81 -1.02 6.62
N TYR A 166 -8.47 -1.04 6.67
CA TYR A 166 -7.73 -2.04 7.43
C TYR A 166 -6.82 -1.43 8.51
N GLY A 167 -6.95 -1.92 9.75
CA GLY A 167 -6.11 -1.47 10.87
C GLY A 167 -4.69 -2.04 10.79
N PHE A 168 -4.58 -3.35 10.68
CA PHE A 168 -3.36 -4.04 10.23
C PHE A 168 -3.66 -4.83 8.95
N TYR A 169 -2.80 -4.70 7.95
CA TYR A 169 -2.97 -5.27 6.61
C TYR A 169 -1.67 -5.88 6.05
N PRO A 170 -1.15 -6.97 6.64
CA PRO A 170 -0.27 -7.90 5.93
C PRO A 170 -1.00 -8.59 4.76
N ILE A 171 -0.43 -8.51 3.57
CA ILE A 171 -0.90 -9.18 2.35
C ILE A 171 0.25 -9.70 1.48
N GLU A 172 0.06 -10.87 0.86
CA GLU A 172 1.12 -11.64 0.19
C GLU A 172 2.36 -11.90 1.09
N CYS A 173 2.15 -12.05 2.39
CA CYS A 173 3.23 -12.20 3.37
C CYS A 173 3.41 -13.65 3.83
N THR A 174 4.64 -14.03 4.15
CA THR A 174 4.97 -15.32 4.79
C THR A 174 5.43 -15.08 6.23
N ASN A 175 5.11 -15.98 7.15
CA ASN A 175 5.54 -15.90 8.56
C ASN A 175 5.02 -14.62 9.23
N VAL A 176 3.70 -14.50 9.36
CA VAL A 176 3.02 -13.31 9.89
C VAL A 176 2.62 -13.50 11.36
N LEU A 177 3.13 -12.66 12.25
CA LEU A 177 2.77 -12.64 13.68
C LEU A 177 2.10 -11.30 14.04
N VAL A 178 0.86 -11.38 14.54
CA VAL A 178 0.12 -10.24 15.12
C VAL A 178 -0.26 -10.58 16.56
N GLU A 179 0.35 -9.93 17.55
CA GLU A 179 0.14 -10.26 18.95
C GLU A 179 0.01 -9.08 19.94
N ASP A 180 -0.72 -9.32 21.03
CA ASP A 180 -0.90 -8.41 22.19
C ASP A 180 -1.39 -6.98 21.83
N SER A 181 -1.98 -6.84 20.65
CA SER A 181 -2.31 -5.58 20.00
C SER A 181 -3.80 -5.23 20.12
N VAL A 182 -4.16 -3.98 19.79
CA VAL A 182 -5.53 -3.46 19.89
C VAL A 182 -5.92 -2.85 18.56
N VAL A 183 -7.11 -3.16 18.04
CA VAL A 183 -7.64 -2.49 16.83
C VAL A 183 -9.09 -2.04 16.98
N ARG A 184 -9.36 -0.79 16.57
CA ARG A 184 -10.66 -0.14 16.69
C ARG A 184 -11.03 0.76 15.50
N GLY A 185 -12.28 0.65 15.05
CA GLY A 185 -12.90 1.59 14.12
C GLY A 185 -12.72 1.27 12.63
N ALA A 186 -12.05 0.18 12.26
CA ALA A 186 -11.79 -0.16 10.86
C ALA A 186 -13.11 -0.33 10.07
N SER A 187 -13.22 0.35 8.91
CA SER A 187 -14.44 0.29 8.08
C SER A 187 -14.57 -1.01 7.28
N ASP A 188 -13.53 -1.83 7.27
CA ASP A 188 -13.51 -3.14 6.62
C ASP A 188 -13.14 -4.22 7.66
N ALA A 189 -11.86 -4.32 8.05
CA ALA A 189 -11.40 -5.29 9.05
C ALA A 189 -10.32 -4.73 9.99
N GLY A 190 -10.43 -5.02 11.28
CA GLY A 190 -9.46 -4.59 12.29
C GLY A 190 -8.08 -5.21 12.04
N ILE A 191 -8.00 -6.53 12.12
CA ILE A 191 -6.80 -7.30 11.73
C ILE A 191 -7.17 -8.11 10.50
N TYR A 192 -6.70 -7.71 9.32
CA TYR A 192 -6.83 -8.48 8.08
C TYR A 192 -5.50 -9.18 7.78
N VAL A 193 -5.55 -10.45 7.39
CA VAL A 193 -4.39 -11.18 6.85
C VAL A 193 -4.82 -11.89 5.57
N GLY A 194 -4.34 -11.39 4.42
CA GLY A 194 -4.82 -11.80 3.09
C GLY A 194 -3.75 -12.43 2.21
N GLN A 195 -4.08 -13.49 1.47
CA GLN A 195 -3.16 -14.12 0.50
C GLN A 195 -1.79 -14.51 1.12
N CYS A 196 -1.78 -14.88 2.40
CA CYS A 196 -0.59 -15.11 3.23
C CYS A 196 -0.36 -16.60 3.56
N HIS A 197 0.81 -16.92 4.12
CA HIS A 197 1.17 -18.27 4.58
C HIS A 197 1.87 -18.30 5.95
N ASN A 198 1.57 -19.31 6.78
CA ASN A 198 2.15 -19.55 8.12
C ASN A 198 1.92 -18.36 9.07
N ILE A 199 0.67 -18.24 9.57
CA ILE A 199 0.12 -17.04 10.20
C ILE A 199 -0.25 -17.29 11.67
N ILE A 200 0.10 -16.37 12.58
CA ILE A 200 -0.29 -16.39 14.00
C ILE A 200 -0.92 -15.05 14.39
N VAL A 201 -2.23 -15.05 14.69
CA VAL A 201 -2.96 -13.89 15.22
C VAL A 201 -3.44 -14.21 16.63
N ARG A 202 -2.82 -13.63 17.67
CA ARG A 202 -3.07 -14.04 19.06
C ARG A 202 -3.12 -12.94 20.12
N ARG A 203 -3.94 -13.13 21.15
CA ARG A 203 -4.04 -12.24 22.33
C ARG A 203 -4.35 -10.77 21.99
N ASN A 204 -4.99 -10.53 20.84
CA ASN A 204 -5.39 -9.20 20.41
C ASN A 204 -6.79 -8.84 20.93
N TYR A 205 -7.06 -7.55 21.12
CA TYR A 205 -8.37 -7.03 21.51
C TYR A 205 -8.93 -6.18 20.37
N VAL A 206 -9.92 -6.71 19.64
CA VAL A 206 -10.49 -6.10 18.42
C VAL A 206 -11.95 -5.75 18.64
N TYR A 207 -12.29 -4.47 18.48
CA TYR A 207 -13.63 -3.96 18.79
C TYR A 207 -14.04 -2.77 17.95
N GLU A 208 -15.35 -2.58 17.76
CA GLU A 208 -15.90 -1.44 17.00
C GLU A 208 -15.38 -1.36 15.54
N ASN A 209 -15.01 -2.49 14.95
CA ASN A 209 -14.70 -2.64 13.53
C ASN A 209 -15.92 -3.26 12.79
N VAL A 210 -15.91 -3.33 11.45
CA VAL A 210 -16.87 -4.19 10.73
C VAL A 210 -16.50 -5.67 10.95
N ALA A 211 -15.36 -6.13 10.46
CA ALA A 211 -14.76 -7.40 10.88
C ALA A 211 -13.74 -7.19 12.00
N GLY A 212 -13.77 -8.00 13.06
CA GLY A 212 -12.75 -7.94 14.13
C GLY A 212 -11.39 -8.47 13.67
N ILE A 213 -11.37 -9.74 13.25
CA ILE A 213 -10.24 -10.40 12.57
C ILE A 213 -10.76 -11.02 11.27
N GLU A 214 -10.01 -10.89 10.18
CA GLU A 214 -10.27 -11.55 8.90
C GLU A 214 -9.02 -12.29 8.40
N ILE A 215 -9.22 -13.54 8.00
CA ILE A 215 -8.23 -14.37 7.31
C ILE A 215 -8.78 -14.63 5.90
N GLU A 216 -8.24 -13.95 4.89
CA GLU A 216 -8.70 -14.01 3.50
C GLU A 216 -7.69 -14.78 2.63
N ASN A 217 -8.17 -15.71 1.81
CA ASN A 217 -7.39 -16.47 0.82
C ASN A 217 -6.01 -16.95 1.34
N SER A 218 -5.93 -17.37 2.60
CA SER A 218 -4.64 -17.59 3.29
C SER A 218 -4.48 -19.03 3.76
N THR A 219 -3.23 -19.47 3.94
CA THR A 219 -2.91 -20.86 4.29
C THR A 219 -2.15 -21.02 5.61
N ASP A 220 -2.53 -22.05 6.37
CA ASP A 220 -1.89 -22.44 7.64
C ASP A 220 -1.89 -21.30 8.67
N ALA A 221 -3.08 -21.03 9.22
CA ALA A 221 -3.34 -19.88 10.10
C ALA A 221 -3.85 -20.29 11.50
N ASP A 222 -3.21 -19.78 12.55
CA ASP A 222 -3.58 -19.95 13.96
C ASP A 222 -4.16 -18.64 14.50
N VAL A 223 -5.47 -18.60 14.75
CA VAL A 223 -6.18 -17.44 15.35
C VAL A 223 -6.63 -17.81 16.75
N TYR A 224 -5.93 -17.35 17.80
CA TYR A 224 -6.20 -17.81 19.17
C TYR A 224 -6.02 -16.83 20.32
N GLN A 225 -6.75 -17.05 21.41
CA GLN A 225 -6.72 -16.22 22.63
C GLN A 225 -7.06 -14.73 22.38
N ASN A 226 -7.67 -14.39 21.24
CA ASN A 226 -8.11 -13.03 20.94
C ASN A 226 -9.47 -12.75 21.61
N THR A 227 -9.74 -11.48 21.93
CA THR A 227 -11.08 -11.00 22.26
C THR A 227 -11.62 -10.22 21.07
N ALA A 228 -12.63 -10.77 20.39
CA ALA A 228 -13.36 -10.10 19.32
C ALA A 228 -14.74 -9.69 19.84
N THR A 229 -14.95 -8.39 20.08
CA THR A 229 -16.18 -7.90 20.70
C THR A 229 -16.70 -6.59 20.13
N ARG A 230 -18.02 -6.42 20.00
CA ARG A 230 -18.64 -5.19 19.45
C ARG A 230 -18.14 -4.81 18.06
N ASN A 231 -17.73 -5.80 17.26
CA ASN A 231 -17.61 -5.64 15.81
C ASN A 231 -18.99 -5.88 15.14
N THR A 232 -19.08 -5.85 13.82
CA THR A 232 -20.27 -6.35 13.09
C THR A 232 -20.22 -7.87 12.94
N GLY A 233 -19.06 -8.38 12.52
CA GLY A 233 -18.66 -9.78 12.58
C GLY A 233 -17.40 -9.94 13.44
N GLY A 234 -17.36 -10.92 14.34
CA GLY A 234 -16.24 -11.13 15.26
C GLY A 234 -14.97 -11.62 14.58
N ILE A 235 -15.03 -12.78 13.95
CA ILE A 235 -13.93 -13.40 13.18
C ILE A 235 -14.47 -13.88 11.82
N LEU A 236 -13.74 -13.63 10.74
CA LEU A 236 -14.08 -14.04 9.37
C LEU A 236 -12.95 -14.91 8.80
N VAL A 237 -13.30 -16.03 8.15
CA VAL A 237 -12.36 -16.95 7.49
C VAL A 237 -12.87 -17.22 6.07
N PHE A 238 -12.31 -16.50 5.11
CA PHE A 238 -12.90 -16.30 3.77
C PHE A 238 -11.98 -16.79 2.66
N ASN A 239 -12.58 -17.30 1.58
CA ASN A 239 -11.99 -17.24 0.24
C ASN A 239 -12.86 -16.36 -0.67
N LEU A 240 -12.24 -15.60 -1.57
CA LEU A 240 -12.88 -14.72 -2.56
C LEU A 240 -12.31 -14.94 -3.98
N PRO A 241 -13.14 -14.84 -5.04
CA PRO A 241 -12.73 -15.06 -6.44
C PRO A 241 -12.04 -13.84 -7.07
N GLY A 242 -11.43 -14.03 -8.25
CA GLY A 242 -10.90 -12.93 -9.07
C GLY A 242 -9.55 -12.38 -8.59
N LEU A 243 -8.89 -13.09 -7.68
CA LEU A 243 -7.61 -12.72 -7.06
C LEU A 243 -6.43 -13.54 -7.62
N PRO A 244 -5.18 -13.12 -7.42
CA PRO A 244 -4.00 -13.89 -7.81
C PRO A 244 -3.94 -15.26 -7.09
N PHE A 245 -4.12 -15.23 -5.76
CA PHE A 245 -4.22 -16.41 -4.91
C PHE A 245 -5.66 -16.57 -4.39
N ILE A 246 -6.18 -17.80 -4.40
CA ILE A 246 -7.59 -18.14 -4.10
C ILE A 246 -7.78 -19.44 -3.29
N ASP A 247 -6.68 -20.12 -2.93
CA ASP A 247 -6.67 -21.45 -2.31
C ASP A 247 -6.39 -21.35 -0.81
N GLY A 248 -7.23 -20.59 -0.09
CA GLY A 248 -7.10 -20.41 1.37
C GLY A 248 -7.71 -21.58 2.14
N ARG A 249 -6.97 -22.08 3.14
CA ARG A 249 -7.30 -23.31 3.88
C ARG A 249 -6.34 -23.60 5.05
N ARG A 250 -6.70 -24.57 5.90
CA ARG A 250 -5.96 -24.97 7.12
C ARG A 250 -5.91 -23.87 8.18
N THR A 251 -7.06 -23.22 8.38
CA THR A 251 -7.25 -22.20 9.42
C THR A 251 -7.76 -22.85 10.70
N ARG A 252 -7.17 -22.49 11.85
CA ARG A 252 -7.53 -22.97 13.18
C ARG A 252 -7.93 -21.78 14.06
N VAL A 253 -9.21 -21.71 14.42
CA VAL A 253 -9.78 -20.64 15.26
C VAL A 253 -10.07 -21.22 16.65
N PHE A 254 -9.25 -20.89 17.65
CA PHE A 254 -9.36 -21.55 18.97
C PHE A 254 -9.10 -20.69 20.20
N ASP A 255 -9.67 -21.05 21.34
CA ASP A 255 -9.53 -20.33 22.62
C ASP A 255 -9.87 -18.82 22.55
N ASN A 256 -10.68 -18.36 21.58
CA ASN A 256 -11.05 -16.94 21.44
C ASN A 256 -12.33 -16.59 22.21
N ASP A 257 -12.37 -15.35 22.71
CA ASP A 257 -13.55 -14.71 23.29
C ASP A 257 -14.30 -13.92 22.20
N VAL A 258 -15.31 -14.54 21.58
CA VAL A 258 -16.07 -13.96 20.46
C VAL A 258 -17.45 -13.52 20.94
N VAL A 259 -17.55 -12.29 21.46
CA VAL A 259 -18.69 -11.87 22.30
C VAL A 259 -19.30 -10.52 21.92
N GLU A 260 -20.63 -10.41 21.90
CA GLU A 260 -21.36 -9.15 21.69
C GLU A 260 -21.03 -8.42 20.37
N ASN A 261 -20.73 -9.13 19.27
CA ASN A 261 -20.40 -8.52 17.97
C ASN A 261 -21.65 -8.02 17.24
N ASN A 262 -22.31 -7.01 17.80
CA ASN A 262 -23.63 -6.51 17.42
C ASN A 262 -23.62 -5.09 16.83
N THR A 263 -22.44 -4.54 16.51
CA THR A 263 -22.33 -3.19 15.93
C THR A 263 -22.96 -3.18 14.53
N PRO A 264 -23.78 -2.17 14.18
CA PRO A 264 -24.35 -2.08 12.83
C PRO A 264 -23.26 -2.03 11.76
N ASN A 265 -23.46 -2.72 10.63
CA ASN A 265 -22.50 -2.71 9.54
C ASN A 265 -22.32 -1.28 9.00
N PHE A 266 -21.08 -0.80 9.00
CA PHE A 266 -20.72 0.55 8.56
C PHE A 266 -19.74 0.55 7.37
N ALA A 267 -19.53 -0.59 6.72
CA ALA A 267 -18.60 -0.70 5.60
C ALA A 267 -19.07 0.11 4.38
N PRO A 268 -18.12 0.61 3.54
CA PRO A 268 -18.46 1.24 2.27
C PRO A 268 -19.24 0.28 1.37
N ARG A 269 -20.39 0.73 0.84
CA ARG A 269 -21.24 -0.10 -0.01
C ARG A 269 -20.48 -0.62 -1.23
N GLY A 270 -20.72 -1.87 -1.61
CA GLY A 270 -20.03 -2.51 -2.74
C GLY A 270 -18.72 -3.19 -2.35
N THR A 271 -18.22 -3.02 -1.12
CA THR A 271 -17.21 -3.91 -0.54
C THR A 271 -17.82 -5.25 -0.14
N THR A 272 -17.02 -6.32 -0.12
CA THR A 272 -17.45 -7.66 0.31
C THR A 272 -18.04 -7.66 1.72
N VAL A 273 -17.35 -7.04 2.68
CA VAL A 273 -17.78 -7.05 4.09
C VAL A 273 -19.03 -6.20 4.36
N SER A 274 -19.46 -5.33 3.44
CA SER A 274 -20.76 -4.63 3.54
C SER A 274 -21.97 -5.58 3.49
N ALA A 275 -21.76 -6.86 3.12
CA ALA A 275 -22.75 -7.93 3.21
C ALA A 275 -22.76 -8.71 4.54
N VAL A 276 -21.81 -8.47 5.46
CA VAL A 276 -21.73 -9.21 6.73
C VAL A 276 -22.90 -8.79 7.65
N PRO A 277 -23.77 -9.73 8.07
CA PRO A 277 -24.86 -9.42 9.00
C PRO A 277 -24.32 -8.94 10.36
N LYS A 278 -24.96 -7.93 10.96
CA LYS A 278 -24.69 -7.57 12.36
C LYS A 278 -25.02 -8.74 13.28
N GLY A 279 -24.22 -8.98 14.32
CA GLY A 279 -24.45 -10.08 15.24
C GLY A 279 -23.82 -11.42 14.82
N THR A 280 -22.85 -11.43 13.92
CA THR A 280 -22.13 -12.66 13.54
C THR A 280 -20.92 -12.88 14.45
N GLY A 281 -20.83 -14.05 15.10
CA GLY A 281 -19.66 -14.45 15.88
C GLY A 281 -18.47 -14.80 14.98
N LEU A 282 -18.49 -16.00 14.41
CA LEU A 282 -17.57 -16.48 13.37
C LEU A 282 -18.32 -16.65 12.05
N MET A 283 -17.69 -16.30 10.92
CA MET A 283 -18.15 -16.68 9.58
C MET A 283 -17.08 -17.47 8.82
N ILE A 284 -17.48 -18.55 8.16
CA ILE A 284 -16.65 -19.32 7.23
C ILE A 284 -17.31 -19.22 5.84
N LEU A 285 -16.56 -18.69 4.85
CA LEU A 285 -17.03 -18.45 3.49
C LEU A 285 -16.09 -19.09 2.47
N ALA A 286 -16.59 -20.11 1.76
CA ALA A 286 -15.90 -20.86 0.71
C ALA A 286 -14.46 -21.33 1.08
N ASN A 287 -14.20 -21.61 2.36
CA ASN A 287 -12.86 -21.89 2.88
C ASN A 287 -12.77 -23.33 3.41
N ASP A 288 -11.64 -23.98 3.11
CA ASP A 288 -11.47 -25.43 3.28
C ASP A 288 -10.52 -25.78 4.43
N GLU A 289 -10.63 -27.01 4.94
CA GLU A 289 -9.79 -27.52 6.04
C GLU A 289 -9.83 -26.57 7.27
N VAL A 290 -11.01 -26.10 7.73
CA VAL A 290 -11.10 -25.18 8.89
C VAL A 290 -11.43 -25.92 10.18
N GLN A 291 -10.74 -25.59 11.28
CA GLN A 291 -11.02 -26.15 12.61
C GLN A 291 -11.36 -25.06 13.64
N VAL A 292 -12.43 -25.28 14.41
CA VAL A 292 -12.97 -24.30 15.37
C VAL A 292 -13.20 -24.99 16.72
N PHE A 293 -12.44 -24.60 17.76
CA PHE A 293 -12.47 -25.32 19.05
C PHE A 293 -12.11 -24.48 20.27
N GLY A 294 -12.65 -24.79 21.45
CA GLY A 294 -12.31 -24.10 22.71
C GLY A 294 -12.77 -22.64 22.82
N ASN A 295 -13.45 -22.08 21.81
CA ASN A 295 -13.86 -20.67 21.81
C ASN A 295 -15.09 -20.45 22.72
N ARG A 296 -15.23 -19.22 23.24
CA ARG A 296 -16.41 -18.76 23.96
C ARG A 296 -17.23 -17.78 23.12
N PHE A 297 -18.31 -18.28 22.53
CA PHE A 297 -19.27 -17.49 21.79
C PHE A 297 -20.41 -17.02 22.70
N ARG A 298 -20.58 -15.70 22.86
CA ARG A 298 -21.64 -15.14 23.73
C ARG A 298 -22.33 -13.92 23.13
N GLY A 299 -23.66 -13.94 23.07
CA GLY A 299 -24.45 -12.73 22.80
C GLY A 299 -24.29 -12.12 21.41
N ASN A 300 -23.86 -12.90 20.41
CA ASN A 300 -23.82 -12.47 19.01
C ASN A 300 -25.23 -12.61 18.42
N GLY A 301 -25.79 -11.49 17.93
CA GLY A 301 -27.22 -11.30 17.69
C GLY A 301 -27.83 -12.14 16.56
N THR A 302 -27.06 -12.47 15.51
CA THR A 302 -27.49 -13.27 14.36
C THR A 302 -27.13 -14.74 14.54
N SER A 303 -25.86 -15.09 14.73
CA SER A 303 -25.45 -16.47 14.99
C SER A 303 -24.03 -16.53 15.55
N GLN A 304 -23.70 -17.63 16.21
CA GLN A 304 -22.39 -17.81 16.84
C GLN A 304 -21.37 -18.29 15.81
N ILE A 305 -21.76 -19.21 14.91
CA ILE A 305 -20.98 -19.66 13.76
C ILE A 305 -21.89 -19.74 12.52
N LEU A 306 -21.54 -19.03 11.46
CA LEU A 306 -22.21 -19.09 10.16
C LEU A 306 -21.28 -19.73 9.11
N ILE A 307 -21.69 -20.87 8.55
CA ILE A 307 -21.01 -21.54 7.44
C ILE A 307 -21.79 -21.28 6.16
N ILE A 308 -21.15 -20.63 5.19
CA ILE A 308 -21.73 -20.29 3.89
C ILE A 308 -20.82 -20.67 2.73
N SER A 309 -21.45 -20.95 1.60
CA SER A 309 -20.85 -20.97 0.27
C SER A 309 -20.81 -19.55 -0.32
N TYR A 310 -19.97 -19.36 -1.32
CA TYR A 310 -20.01 -18.15 -2.15
C TYR A 310 -21.38 -17.95 -2.78
N ASN A 311 -22.10 -19.02 -3.16
CA ASN A 311 -23.44 -18.92 -3.74
C ASN A 311 -24.42 -18.18 -2.81
N THR A 312 -24.35 -18.42 -1.50
CA THR A 312 -25.14 -17.67 -0.51
C THR A 312 -24.71 -16.21 -0.42
N ALA A 313 -23.40 -15.92 -0.50
CA ALA A 313 -22.90 -14.55 -0.60
C ALA A 313 -23.30 -13.86 -1.93
N GLN A 314 -23.49 -14.60 -3.03
CA GLN A 314 -24.06 -14.08 -4.28
C GLN A 314 -25.54 -13.74 -4.13
N ILE A 315 -26.32 -14.56 -3.40
CA ILE A 315 -27.75 -14.35 -3.17
C ILE A 315 -28.01 -13.19 -2.20
N VAL A 316 -27.34 -13.18 -1.05
CA VAL A 316 -27.64 -12.28 0.07
C VAL A 316 -26.75 -11.03 0.04
N GLY A 317 -25.46 -11.18 -0.25
CA GLY A 317 -24.52 -10.06 -0.39
C GLY A 317 -24.48 -9.42 -1.79
N ASN A 318 -25.20 -9.97 -2.77
CA ASN A 318 -25.09 -9.60 -4.18
C ASN A 318 -23.62 -9.63 -4.69
N LEU A 319 -22.79 -10.54 -4.19
CA LEU A 319 -21.47 -10.78 -4.78
C LEU A 319 -21.62 -11.38 -6.19
N ARG A 320 -20.80 -10.93 -7.14
CA ARG A 320 -20.91 -11.32 -8.55
C ARG A 320 -19.53 -11.55 -9.16
N GLY A 321 -19.49 -12.34 -10.22
CA GLY A 321 -18.28 -12.87 -10.84
C GLY A 321 -18.25 -14.39 -10.84
N ASN A 322 -17.63 -14.97 -11.85
CA ASN A 322 -17.58 -16.41 -12.07
C ASN A 322 -16.16 -16.85 -12.44
N ASP A 323 -15.24 -16.80 -11.47
CA ASP A 323 -13.88 -17.30 -11.62
C ASP A 323 -13.91 -18.85 -11.66
N PRO A 324 -13.54 -19.50 -12.78
CA PRO A 324 -13.64 -20.95 -12.93
C PRO A 324 -12.56 -21.71 -12.14
N ARG A 325 -11.57 -21.00 -11.58
CA ARG A 325 -10.50 -21.56 -10.74
C ARG A 325 -10.89 -21.66 -9.27
N TYR A 326 -11.91 -20.91 -8.86
CA TYR A 326 -12.30 -20.68 -7.47
C TYR A 326 -13.32 -21.73 -7.02
N ASP A 327 -13.06 -22.36 -5.86
CA ASP A 327 -14.07 -23.18 -5.21
C ASP A 327 -15.10 -22.28 -4.50
N LYS A 328 -16.37 -22.64 -4.62
CA LYS A 328 -17.50 -21.85 -4.10
C LYS A 328 -18.03 -22.41 -2.79
N TYR A 329 -17.55 -23.55 -2.30
CA TYR A 329 -18.11 -24.29 -1.16
C TYR A 329 -17.14 -24.29 0.03
N SER A 330 -17.66 -24.50 1.24
CA SER A 330 -16.84 -24.61 2.46
C SER A 330 -16.79 -26.07 2.89
N GLU A 331 -15.67 -26.76 2.65
CA GLU A 331 -15.53 -28.21 2.82
C GLU A 331 -14.49 -28.58 3.89
N THR A 332 -14.54 -29.82 4.39
CA THR A 332 -13.55 -30.34 5.36
C THR A 332 -13.51 -29.58 6.70
N LEU A 333 -14.66 -29.09 7.18
CA LEU A 333 -14.75 -28.29 8.42
C LEU A 333 -14.88 -29.18 9.66
N TYR A 334 -14.22 -28.82 10.78
CA TYR A 334 -14.38 -29.49 12.08
C TYR A 334 -14.65 -28.51 13.23
N ILE A 335 -15.84 -28.59 13.84
CA ILE A 335 -16.24 -27.78 15.00
C ILE A 335 -16.41 -28.70 16.22
N TYR A 336 -15.72 -28.43 17.33
CA TYR A 336 -15.73 -29.26 18.54
C TYR A 336 -15.30 -28.50 19.79
N ASP A 337 -15.80 -28.89 20.97
CA ASP A 337 -15.41 -28.37 22.29
C ASP A 337 -15.50 -26.83 22.45
N ASN A 338 -16.44 -26.17 21.77
CA ASN A 338 -16.72 -24.74 21.96
C ASN A 338 -17.81 -24.52 23.04
N THR A 339 -17.99 -23.25 23.44
CA THR A 339 -19.07 -22.86 24.38
C THR A 339 -19.94 -21.76 23.78
N TYR A 340 -21.25 -21.88 23.99
CA TYR A 340 -22.28 -21.06 23.35
C TYR A 340 -23.26 -20.52 24.40
N GLU A 341 -23.53 -19.21 24.35
CA GLU A 341 -24.43 -18.55 25.30
C GLU A 341 -25.19 -17.39 24.62
N ASN A 342 -26.51 -17.33 24.82
CA ASN A 342 -27.36 -16.18 24.47
C ASN A 342 -27.24 -15.66 23.01
N GLY A 343 -26.98 -16.54 22.03
CA GLY A 343 -26.88 -16.19 20.61
C GLY A 343 -28.24 -16.03 19.91
N GLY A 344 -28.22 -15.39 18.73
CA GLY A 344 -29.35 -15.38 17.78
C GLY A 344 -30.57 -14.55 18.19
N ALA A 345 -30.48 -13.75 19.26
CA ALA A 345 -31.62 -13.06 19.87
C ALA A 345 -31.97 -11.68 19.26
N ASP A 346 -31.03 -11.04 18.58
CA ASP A 346 -31.22 -9.75 17.86
C ASP A 346 -30.51 -9.80 16.50
N PRO A 347 -31.02 -10.61 15.56
CA PRO A 347 -30.41 -10.78 14.25
C PRO A 347 -30.48 -9.51 13.41
N ASP A 348 -29.68 -9.49 12.34
CA ASP A 348 -29.90 -8.58 11.22
C ASP A 348 -31.32 -8.75 10.63
N PRO A 349 -32.08 -7.67 10.37
CA PRO A 349 -33.48 -7.78 9.93
C PRO A 349 -33.68 -8.53 8.61
N ASP A 350 -32.79 -8.35 7.63
CA ASP A 350 -32.92 -9.00 6.32
C ASP A 350 -32.54 -10.49 6.44
N THR A 351 -31.54 -10.80 7.26
CA THR A 351 -31.22 -12.19 7.63
C THR A 351 -32.39 -12.86 8.37
N ALA A 352 -32.99 -12.16 9.33
CA ALA A 352 -34.14 -12.66 10.10
C ALA A 352 -35.37 -12.92 9.20
N ALA A 353 -35.63 -12.05 8.23
CA ALA A 353 -36.69 -12.23 7.24
C ALA A 353 -36.43 -13.43 6.32
N LEU A 354 -35.16 -13.65 5.91
CA LEU A 354 -34.76 -14.74 5.01
C LEU A 354 -34.84 -16.12 5.67
N ILE A 355 -34.28 -16.30 6.87
CA ILE A 355 -34.13 -17.64 7.48
C ILE A 355 -34.92 -17.86 8.78
N GLY A 356 -35.41 -16.80 9.43
CA GLY A 356 -36.26 -16.92 10.62
C GLY A 356 -37.52 -17.77 10.41
N PRO A 357 -38.22 -17.70 9.26
CA PRO A 357 -39.35 -18.59 8.95
C PRO A 357 -38.99 -20.08 8.83
N ILE A 358 -37.72 -20.41 8.58
CA ILE A 358 -37.21 -21.78 8.41
C ILE A 358 -36.64 -22.32 9.73
N THR A 359 -35.93 -21.46 10.48
CA THR A 359 -35.11 -21.85 11.65
C THR A 359 -35.77 -21.57 13.01
N GLY A 360 -36.77 -20.69 13.04
CA GLY A 360 -37.36 -20.15 14.28
C GLY A 360 -36.48 -19.09 14.95
N MET A 361 -37.03 -18.45 15.98
CA MET A 361 -36.35 -17.42 16.79
C MET A 361 -36.17 -17.87 18.25
N PRO A 362 -35.04 -17.56 18.92
CA PRO A 362 -33.82 -16.93 18.40
C PRO A 362 -33.16 -17.79 17.29
N LEU A 363 -32.29 -17.21 16.46
CA LEU A 363 -31.60 -17.97 15.41
C LEU A 363 -30.62 -19.02 16.00
N PRO A 364 -30.36 -20.14 15.30
CA PRO A 364 -29.42 -21.20 15.71
C PRO A 364 -27.99 -20.72 16.03
N ASP A 365 -27.31 -21.45 16.93
CA ASP A 365 -25.91 -21.18 17.30
C ASP A 365 -24.95 -21.48 16.14
N ILE A 366 -25.21 -22.58 15.41
CA ILE A 366 -24.45 -22.96 14.21
C ILE A 366 -25.42 -23.01 13.03
N LEU A 367 -25.23 -22.12 12.06
CA LEU A 367 -25.99 -22.08 10.81
C LEU A 367 -25.15 -22.60 9.65
N ILE A 368 -25.77 -23.42 8.80
CA ILE A 368 -25.20 -23.96 7.56
C ILE A 368 -26.17 -23.64 6.43
N ASP A 369 -25.69 -23.10 5.30
CA ASP A 369 -26.56 -22.72 4.18
C ASP A 369 -27.13 -23.91 3.38
N GLY A 370 -26.42 -25.03 3.35
CA GLY A 370 -26.82 -26.27 2.66
C GLY A 370 -26.36 -26.35 1.20
N PHE A 371 -25.48 -25.48 0.73
CA PHE A 371 -24.82 -25.61 -0.57
C PHE A 371 -23.68 -26.64 -0.50
N GLU A 372 -23.65 -27.57 -1.46
CA GLU A 372 -22.62 -28.61 -1.60
C GLU A 372 -22.22 -28.77 -3.07
N ASP A 373 -20.96 -29.11 -3.35
CA ASP A 373 -20.55 -29.39 -4.73
C ASP A 373 -21.04 -30.76 -5.21
N GLN A 374 -22.18 -30.74 -5.91
CA GLN A 374 -22.76 -31.93 -6.54
C GLN A 374 -21.85 -32.57 -7.60
N ARG A 375 -20.81 -31.87 -8.10
CA ARG A 375 -19.79 -32.44 -9.00
C ARG A 375 -18.84 -33.40 -8.27
N LYS A 376 -18.62 -33.20 -6.96
CA LYS A 376 -17.73 -34.01 -6.10
C LYS A 376 -18.43 -35.24 -5.50
N TYR A 377 -19.74 -35.42 -5.76
CA TYR A 377 -20.54 -36.48 -5.14
C TYR A 377 -20.08 -37.91 -5.50
N VAL A 378 -20.10 -38.80 -4.52
CA VAL A 378 -19.93 -40.25 -4.67
C VAL A 378 -21.10 -40.95 -3.97
N ASP A 379 -21.74 -41.90 -4.64
CA ASP A 379 -22.97 -42.57 -4.19
C ASP A 379 -24.09 -41.60 -3.76
N GLY A 380 -24.19 -40.45 -4.43
CA GLY A 380 -25.25 -39.46 -4.23
C GLY A 380 -25.07 -38.51 -3.04
N ARG A 381 -23.86 -38.38 -2.49
CA ARG A 381 -23.51 -37.51 -1.35
C ARG A 381 -22.05 -37.01 -1.46
N LEU A 382 -21.68 -35.98 -0.69
CA LEU A 382 -20.27 -35.63 -0.53
C LEU A 382 -19.45 -36.79 0.08
N PRO A 383 -18.24 -37.07 -0.43
CA PRO A 383 -17.25 -37.92 0.21
C PRO A 383 -16.98 -37.50 1.66
N ASN A 384 -16.71 -38.46 2.56
CA ASN A 384 -16.42 -38.17 3.96
C ASN A 384 -15.24 -37.21 4.18
N ALA A 385 -14.31 -37.13 3.23
CA ALA A 385 -13.18 -36.20 3.27
C ALA A 385 -13.60 -34.72 3.18
N LEU A 386 -14.76 -34.40 2.59
CA LEU A 386 -15.18 -33.04 2.23
C LEU A 386 -16.34 -32.53 3.09
N ARG A 387 -16.89 -33.35 3.98
CA ARG A 387 -18.06 -33.00 4.80
C ARG A 387 -17.76 -31.90 5.82
N ILE A 388 -18.82 -31.28 6.31
CA ILE A 388 -18.82 -30.52 7.56
C ILE A 388 -19.00 -31.52 8.71
N CYS A 389 -18.16 -31.45 9.74
CA CYS A 389 -18.23 -32.27 10.94
C CYS A 389 -18.38 -31.41 12.20
N VAL A 390 -19.38 -31.72 13.03
CA VAL A 390 -19.70 -30.98 14.25
C VAL A 390 -19.85 -31.96 15.43
N GLN A 391 -19.22 -31.63 16.55
CA GLN A 391 -19.23 -32.43 17.79
C GLN A 391 -19.66 -31.57 18.99
N GLU A 392 -20.73 -30.79 18.79
CA GLU A 392 -21.22 -29.78 19.74
C GLU A 392 -22.60 -30.18 20.30
N PRO A 393 -22.67 -31.08 21.31
CA PRO A 393 -23.94 -31.62 21.81
C PRO A 393 -24.81 -30.59 22.55
N THR A 394 -24.25 -29.41 22.87
CA THR A 394 -24.92 -28.29 23.53
C THR A 394 -25.34 -27.17 22.58
N ALA A 395 -24.85 -27.16 21.33
CA ALA A 395 -25.18 -26.12 20.35
C ALA A 395 -26.47 -26.48 19.59
N ARG A 396 -27.31 -25.49 19.29
CA ARG A 396 -28.36 -25.67 18.29
C ARG A 396 -27.77 -25.47 16.90
N LEU A 397 -27.44 -26.58 16.25
CA LEU A 397 -27.08 -26.63 14.83
C LEU A 397 -28.34 -26.62 13.95
N PHE A 398 -28.26 -25.98 12.79
CA PHE A 398 -29.30 -26.04 11.76
C PHE A 398 -28.75 -25.82 10.34
N ASN A 399 -29.14 -26.69 9.41
CA ASN A 399 -28.96 -26.51 7.97
C ASN A 399 -30.24 -25.93 7.36
N VAL A 400 -30.11 -24.79 6.69
CA VAL A 400 -31.22 -24.01 6.12
C VAL A 400 -31.69 -24.56 4.77
N ASP A 401 -30.86 -25.31 4.04
CA ASP A 401 -31.12 -25.77 2.66
C ASP A 401 -31.59 -24.63 1.72
N LEU A 402 -30.83 -23.52 1.72
CA LEU A 402 -31.04 -22.38 0.82
C LEU A 402 -31.10 -22.76 -0.67
N PRO A 403 -30.36 -23.76 -1.21
CA PRO A 403 -30.51 -24.20 -2.61
C PRO A 403 -31.91 -24.67 -2.99
N ARG A 404 -32.78 -24.95 -2.01
CA ARG A 404 -34.15 -25.44 -2.20
C ARG A 404 -35.15 -24.65 -1.34
N PHE A 405 -34.76 -23.46 -0.88
CA PHE A 405 -35.56 -22.57 -0.02
C PHE A 405 -36.16 -23.28 1.21
N GLY A 406 -35.34 -24.10 1.89
CA GLY A 406 -35.77 -24.86 3.07
C GLY A 406 -36.45 -26.21 2.79
N GLY A 407 -36.54 -26.65 1.52
CA GLY A 407 -37.20 -27.89 1.14
C GLY A 407 -36.67 -29.18 1.80
N ARG A 408 -35.45 -29.15 2.33
CA ARG A 408 -34.83 -30.20 3.17
C ARG A 408 -34.10 -29.61 4.40
N ALA A 409 -34.57 -28.46 4.89
CA ALA A 409 -34.06 -27.84 6.12
C ALA A 409 -34.05 -28.85 7.29
N SER A 410 -32.97 -28.85 8.08
CA SER A 410 -32.79 -29.86 9.13
C SER A 410 -31.93 -29.36 10.30
N GLY A 411 -32.42 -29.59 11.52
CA GLY A 411 -31.67 -29.44 12.76
C GLY A 411 -31.15 -30.77 13.32
N ASP A 412 -31.05 -31.84 12.51
CA ASP A 412 -30.54 -33.15 12.96
C ASP A 412 -28.99 -33.15 13.05
N PRO A 413 -28.39 -33.21 14.25
CA PRO A 413 -26.94 -33.25 14.41
C PRO A 413 -26.33 -34.57 13.92
N ALA A 414 -27.10 -35.65 13.74
CA ALA A 414 -26.58 -36.92 13.25
C ALA A 414 -26.02 -36.81 11.81
N LEU A 415 -26.56 -35.87 11.01
CA LEU A 415 -26.04 -35.55 9.67
C LEU A 415 -24.61 -34.98 9.69
N TYR A 416 -24.19 -34.39 10.80
CA TYR A 416 -22.89 -33.74 11.01
C TYR A 416 -22.00 -34.49 12.01
N ASN A 417 -22.47 -35.63 12.53
CA ASN A 417 -21.74 -36.45 13.50
C ASN A 417 -20.58 -37.23 12.82
N CYS A 418 -19.46 -36.54 12.63
CA CYS A 418 -18.20 -37.07 12.15
C CYS A 418 -17.02 -36.32 12.79
N ARG A 419 -15.79 -36.72 12.46
CA ARG A 419 -14.54 -36.12 12.98
C ARG A 419 -13.47 -36.13 11.89
N PHE A 420 -12.61 -35.12 11.90
CA PHE A 420 -11.40 -35.07 11.08
C PHE A 420 -10.14 -35.26 11.95
N PRO A 421 -8.98 -35.62 11.34
CA PRO A 421 -7.69 -35.48 11.99
C PRO A 421 -7.47 -34.03 12.46
N LEU A 422 -6.78 -33.84 13.59
CA LEU A 422 -6.45 -32.49 14.06
C LEU A 422 -5.39 -31.87 13.17
N LEU A 423 -5.56 -30.60 12.78
CA LEU A 423 -4.58 -29.88 11.99
C LEU A 423 -3.31 -29.56 12.81
N PRO A 424 -2.13 -29.57 12.16
CA PRO A 424 -0.87 -29.26 12.80
C PRO A 424 -0.87 -27.83 13.38
N LYS A 425 -0.02 -27.59 14.37
CA LYS A 425 0.20 -26.24 14.90
C LYS A 425 1.03 -25.41 13.92
N VAL A 426 0.64 -24.15 13.72
CA VAL A 426 1.42 -23.18 12.93
C VAL A 426 2.67 -22.81 13.71
N VAL A 427 3.84 -22.85 13.05
CA VAL A 427 5.14 -22.59 13.69
C VAL A 427 5.93 -21.61 12.85
N ILE A 428 6.01 -20.37 13.34
CA ILE A 428 6.90 -19.35 12.80
C ILE A 428 8.28 -19.49 13.48
N PRO A 429 9.39 -19.66 12.72
CA PRO A 429 10.72 -19.74 13.30
C PRO A 429 11.06 -18.54 14.19
N GLY A 430 11.64 -18.78 15.36
CA GLY A 430 12.00 -17.74 16.34
C GLY A 430 10.85 -17.22 17.21
N VAL A 431 9.59 -17.57 16.92
CA VAL A 431 8.43 -17.12 17.71
C VAL A 431 8.16 -18.08 18.88
N SER A 432 8.32 -17.59 20.10
CA SER A 432 7.94 -18.26 21.35
C SER A 432 6.44 -18.15 21.64
N GLU A 433 5.91 -18.90 22.63
CA GLU A 433 4.49 -18.77 23.04
C GLU A 433 4.23 -17.50 23.84
N GLN A 434 5.14 -17.18 24.78
CA GLN A 434 5.17 -15.90 25.48
C GLN A 434 5.86 -14.86 24.58
N ALA A 435 5.26 -13.67 24.45
CA ALA A 435 5.92 -12.53 23.80
C ALA A 435 7.13 -12.04 24.63
N PRO A 436 8.20 -11.54 23.99
CA PRO A 436 9.29 -10.87 24.72
C PRO A 436 8.76 -9.64 25.47
N PRO A 437 9.25 -9.33 26.69
CA PRO A 437 8.82 -8.15 27.42
C PRO A 437 9.22 -6.85 26.69
N ALA A 438 8.46 -5.78 26.91
CA ALA A 438 8.82 -4.46 26.38
C ALA A 438 10.20 -4.01 26.88
N LEU A 439 11.06 -3.57 25.98
CA LEU A 439 12.46 -3.26 26.27
C LEU A 439 12.63 -1.85 26.83
N ALA A 440 13.49 -1.71 27.84
CA ALA A 440 13.82 -0.40 28.42
C ALA A 440 14.58 0.47 27.40
N PHE A 441 14.08 1.69 27.18
CA PHE A 441 14.77 2.68 26.33
C PHE A 441 16.04 3.21 27.02
N PRO A 442 17.07 3.60 26.25
CA PRO A 442 18.25 4.27 26.79
C PRO A 442 17.89 5.51 27.64
N THR A 443 18.68 5.78 28.67
CA THR A 443 18.51 6.95 29.55
C THR A 443 19.83 7.71 29.74
N PRO A 444 19.80 9.04 29.96
CA PRO A 444 18.63 9.92 29.96
C PRO A 444 17.99 10.06 28.57
N ALA A 445 16.80 10.68 28.51
CA ALA A 445 16.29 11.17 27.23
C ALA A 445 17.22 12.29 26.71
N PRO A 446 17.51 12.37 25.39
CA PRO A 446 18.33 13.44 24.83
C PRO A 446 17.67 14.79 25.11
N VAL A 447 18.39 15.69 25.78
CA VAL A 447 17.87 17.01 26.16
C VAL A 447 18.07 17.97 24.99
N THR A 448 16.96 18.51 24.48
CA THR A 448 16.87 19.29 23.23
C THR A 448 16.96 18.40 21.98
N PRO A 449 16.03 18.50 21.02
CA PRO A 449 16.27 17.98 19.69
C PRO A 449 17.41 18.80 19.08
N THR A 450 18.57 18.18 18.86
CA THR A 450 19.68 18.88 18.18
C THR A 450 19.28 19.03 16.72
N PRO A 451 19.03 20.24 16.19
CA PRO A 451 18.82 20.41 14.78
C PRO A 451 20.16 20.09 14.11
N VAL A 452 20.18 19.18 13.15
CA VAL A 452 21.37 18.97 12.31
C VAL A 452 21.46 20.16 11.36
N ALA A 453 21.95 21.28 11.89
CA ALA A 453 22.45 22.41 11.13
C ALA A 453 23.75 21.97 10.43
N GLY A 454 23.58 21.11 9.43
CA GLY A 454 24.70 20.54 8.67
C GLY A 454 25.52 21.66 8.07
N GLN A 455 26.81 21.70 8.41
CA GLN A 455 27.74 22.48 7.60
C GLN A 455 27.74 21.88 6.20
N VAL A 456 27.68 22.76 5.19
CA VAL A 456 27.49 22.37 3.79
C VAL A 456 28.82 21.87 3.21
N GLU A 457 29.23 20.67 3.62
CA GLU A 457 30.01 19.81 2.74
C GLU A 457 29.09 19.34 1.62
N THR A 458 29.33 19.83 0.40
CA THR A 458 28.56 19.45 -0.78
C THR A 458 28.77 17.96 -1.03
N ARG A 459 27.69 17.17 -1.02
CA ARG A 459 27.70 15.70 -1.23
C ARG A 459 28.05 15.23 -2.66
N CYS A 460 28.92 15.97 -3.34
CA CYS A 460 29.63 15.60 -4.56
C CYS A 460 30.82 16.54 -4.70
N SER A 461 31.98 15.99 -5.07
CA SER A 461 33.13 16.78 -5.52
C SER A 461 32.83 17.39 -6.89
N ILE A 462 32.83 18.73 -6.98
CA ILE A 462 32.77 19.41 -8.28
C ILE A 462 34.18 19.42 -8.88
N GLU A 463 34.61 18.30 -9.46
CA GLU A 463 35.86 18.26 -10.21
C GLU A 463 35.81 19.22 -11.42
N PRO A 464 36.90 19.96 -11.73
CA PRO A 464 36.92 20.87 -12.89
C PRO A 464 36.77 20.12 -14.22
N GLY A 465 35.68 20.38 -14.95
CA GLY A 465 35.43 19.74 -16.25
C GLY A 465 34.22 20.32 -16.98
N SER A 466 34.12 20.02 -18.28
CA SER A 466 33.03 20.47 -19.17
C SER A 466 31.96 19.41 -19.43
N GLY A 467 32.31 18.13 -19.45
CA GLY A 467 31.36 17.02 -19.63
C GLY A 467 30.52 16.73 -18.38
N VAL A 468 29.51 15.87 -18.54
CA VAL A 468 28.67 15.36 -17.44
C VAL A 468 29.54 14.83 -16.30
N ASN A 469 29.23 15.24 -15.07
CA ASN A 469 29.87 14.82 -13.83
C ASN A 469 29.01 13.72 -13.21
N PHE A 470 29.41 12.46 -13.32
CA PHE A 470 28.61 11.36 -12.81
C PHE A 470 29.47 10.14 -12.53
N ASP A 471 29.71 9.84 -11.25
CA ASP A 471 29.99 8.49 -10.81
C ASP A 471 28.66 7.82 -10.40
N VAL A 472 28.55 6.53 -10.64
CA VAL A 472 27.36 5.72 -10.30
C VAL A 472 27.38 5.24 -8.85
N GLN A 473 28.56 5.22 -8.21
CA GLN A 473 28.79 4.72 -6.85
C GLN A 473 28.69 5.84 -5.80
N ASP A 474 29.03 7.08 -6.14
CA ASP A 474 29.02 8.25 -5.23
C ASP A 474 27.66 8.49 -4.55
N GLU A 475 27.63 9.28 -3.46
CA GLU A 475 26.36 9.77 -2.92
C GLU A 475 25.64 10.72 -3.91
N PRO A 476 24.30 10.85 -3.84
CA PRO A 476 23.56 11.84 -4.61
C PRO A 476 24.02 13.28 -4.33
N CYS A 477 24.43 14.00 -5.39
CA CYS A 477 24.87 15.39 -5.29
C CYS A 477 23.77 16.27 -4.69
N GLU A 478 24.13 17.19 -3.78
CA GLU A 478 23.13 18.08 -3.16
C GLU A 478 22.52 19.07 -4.18
N LEU A 479 23.28 19.45 -5.22
CA LEU A 479 22.89 20.38 -6.27
C LEU A 479 22.74 19.64 -7.61
N LEU A 480 21.73 20.00 -8.41
CA LEU A 480 21.51 19.44 -9.74
C LEU A 480 22.60 19.91 -10.72
N SER A 481 23.06 21.17 -10.60
CA SER A 481 24.14 21.69 -11.44
C SER A 481 25.46 20.92 -11.30
N SER A 482 25.73 20.31 -10.13
CA SER A 482 26.93 19.50 -9.88
C SER A 482 27.09 18.34 -10.84
N TYR A 483 26.00 17.81 -11.41
CA TYR A 483 26.04 16.74 -12.42
C TYR A 483 26.40 17.22 -13.84
N ARG A 484 26.36 18.53 -14.11
CA ARG A 484 26.62 19.12 -15.43
C ARG A 484 25.81 18.48 -16.59
N PHE A 485 24.58 18.03 -16.33
CA PHE A 485 23.68 17.54 -17.39
C PHE A 485 23.25 18.65 -18.37
N PHE A 486 23.28 19.90 -17.93
CA PHE A 486 22.91 21.08 -18.71
C PHE A 486 24.06 22.09 -18.81
N VAL A 487 24.06 22.91 -19.86
CA VAL A 487 25.10 23.91 -20.14
C VAL A 487 24.52 25.32 -20.30
N GLY A 488 25.22 26.31 -19.75
CA GLY A 488 24.72 27.70 -19.69
C GLY A 488 23.74 27.90 -18.52
N PRO A 489 22.79 28.84 -18.63
CA PRO A 489 21.80 29.07 -17.58
C PRO A 489 20.90 27.85 -17.37
N MET A 490 20.85 27.31 -16.15
CA MET A 490 20.14 26.06 -15.81
C MET A 490 18.67 26.04 -16.27
N ARG A 491 17.95 27.18 -16.14
CA ARG A 491 16.58 27.35 -16.65
C ARG A 491 16.37 27.10 -18.15
N GLU A 492 17.42 27.17 -18.98
CA GLU A 492 17.32 26.88 -20.42
C GLU A 492 17.29 25.37 -20.72
N LEU A 493 17.59 24.51 -19.73
CA LEU A 493 17.67 23.03 -19.84
C LEU A 493 18.46 22.53 -21.07
N ARG A 494 19.42 23.32 -21.56
CA ARG A 494 20.21 23.01 -22.75
C ARG A 494 21.11 21.82 -22.46
N PRO A 495 20.95 20.67 -23.14
CA PRO A 495 21.68 19.46 -22.81
C PRO A 495 23.18 19.61 -23.03
N ASN A 496 23.97 19.00 -22.15
CA ASN A 496 25.40 18.78 -22.36
C ASN A 496 25.64 17.61 -23.34
N GLU A 497 26.89 17.37 -23.71
CA GLU A 497 27.25 16.23 -24.57
C GLU A 497 26.74 14.89 -23.98
N ARG A 498 26.22 14.02 -24.86
CA ARG A 498 25.56 12.73 -24.54
C ARG A 498 24.25 12.83 -23.75
N VAL A 499 23.74 14.02 -23.42
CA VAL A 499 22.42 14.20 -22.81
C VAL A 499 21.39 14.39 -23.92
N VAL A 500 20.58 13.37 -24.18
CA VAL A 500 19.71 13.30 -25.37
C VAL A 500 18.27 13.66 -25.00
N PRO A 501 17.69 14.74 -25.56
CA PRO A 501 16.29 15.08 -25.32
C PRO A 501 15.35 14.08 -25.99
N TYR A 502 14.19 13.85 -25.38
CA TYR A 502 13.13 13.03 -25.96
C TYR A 502 11.74 13.39 -25.40
N ASP A 503 10.71 12.91 -26.10
CA ASP A 503 9.30 13.11 -25.75
C ASP A 503 8.47 11.84 -25.99
N LEU A 504 7.23 11.80 -25.48
CA LEU A 504 6.34 10.64 -25.54
C LEU A 504 5.11 10.90 -26.43
N ASN A 505 4.44 9.85 -26.91
CA ASN A 505 3.15 9.95 -27.61
C ASN A 505 2.00 10.32 -26.65
N THR A 506 1.81 9.53 -25.58
CA THR A 506 0.93 9.86 -24.45
C THR A 506 1.79 9.94 -23.18
N GLU A 507 1.48 10.90 -22.30
CA GLU A 507 2.25 11.17 -21.09
C GLU A 507 1.58 10.68 -19.80
N LEU A 508 2.40 10.50 -18.76
CA LEU A 508 1.95 10.48 -17.37
C LEU A 508 1.43 11.88 -16.99
N PHE A 509 0.19 11.94 -16.52
CA PHE A 509 -0.40 13.16 -15.96
C PHE A 509 0.28 13.51 -14.63
N SER A 510 0.47 14.81 -14.39
CA SER A 510 1.11 15.34 -13.17
C SER A 510 0.66 16.79 -12.98
N ASP A 511 -0.62 16.98 -12.65
CA ASP A 511 -1.26 18.27 -12.38
C ASP A 511 -1.09 19.33 -13.48
N TYR A 512 -1.19 18.90 -14.75
CA TYR A 512 -0.97 19.73 -15.95
C TYR A 512 0.44 20.36 -16.06
N THR A 513 1.45 19.83 -15.38
CA THR A 513 2.85 20.20 -15.69
C THR A 513 3.26 19.76 -17.11
N ASN A 514 4.04 20.60 -17.79
CA ASN A 514 4.89 20.20 -18.91
C ASN A 514 6.07 19.39 -18.37
N LYS A 515 6.66 18.49 -19.18
CA LYS A 515 7.82 17.69 -18.73
C LYS A 515 8.91 17.63 -19.80
N HIS A 516 10.09 18.15 -19.46
CA HIS A 516 11.27 18.12 -20.33
C HIS A 516 12.15 16.93 -19.95
N ARG A 517 12.25 15.96 -20.86
CA ARG A 517 12.92 14.68 -20.61
C ARG A 517 14.23 14.57 -21.37
N PHE A 518 15.23 14.01 -20.70
CA PHE A 518 16.52 13.73 -21.27
C PHE A 518 17.02 12.37 -20.79
N VAL A 519 17.89 11.72 -21.56
CA VAL A 519 18.59 10.50 -21.15
C VAL A 519 20.09 10.66 -21.34
N TYR A 520 20.86 10.17 -20.38
CA TYR A 520 22.32 10.09 -20.42
C TYR A 520 22.76 8.63 -20.31
N LEU A 521 23.66 8.19 -21.19
CA LEU A 521 24.32 6.89 -21.12
C LEU A 521 25.85 7.06 -21.01
N PRO A 522 26.55 6.29 -20.15
CA PRO A 522 28.02 6.32 -20.07
C PRO A 522 28.72 6.03 -21.41
N PRO A 523 29.93 6.56 -21.64
CA PRO A 523 30.70 6.32 -22.88
C PRO A 523 30.83 4.83 -23.25
N GLY A 524 30.67 4.52 -24.53
CA GLY A 524 30.73 3.16 -25.07
C GLY A 524 29.52 2.26 -24.76
N THR A 525 28.59 2.69 -23.93
CA THR A 525 27.38 1.91 -23.57
C THR A 525 26.17 2.25 -24.44
N LYS A 526 25.24 1.29 -24.54
CA LYS A 526 23.98 1.37 -25.30
C LYS A 526 22.90 0.55 -24.60
N ALA A 527 21.64 0.99 -24.69
CA ALA A 527 20.47 0.24 -24.22
C ALA A 527 20.02 -0.80 -25.26
N LYS A 528 19.25 -1.80 -24.86
CA LYS A 528 18.59 -2.73 -25.81
C LYS A 528 17.13 -2.35 -26.02
N TYR A 529 16.69 -2.35 -27.28
CA TYR A 529 15.29 -2.20 -27.67
C TYR A 529 14.45 -3.39 -27.21
N ASP A 530 13.26 -3.09 -26.68
CA ASP A 530 12.17 -4.04 -26.50
C ASP A 530 10.88 -3.40 -27.06
N PRO A 531 10.04 -4.13 -27.82
CA PRO A 531 8.81 -3.58 -28.38
C PRO A 531 7.70 -3.35 -27.32
N GLN A 532 7.69 -4.08 -26.21
CA GLN A 532 6.59 -4.11 -25.23
C GLN A 532 6.98 -3.59 -23.84
N ALA A 533 8.16 -3.94 -23.36
CA ALA A 533 8.72 -3.52 -22.10
C ALA A 533 9.35 -2.11 -22.19
N ALA A 534 10.00 -1.68 -21.11
CA ALA A 534 10.96 -0.58 -21.16
C ALA A 534 12.30 -1.08 -21.72
N PHE A 535 13.09 -0.18 -22.30
CA PHE A 535 14.41 -0.52 -22.81
C PHE A 535 15.37 -0.96 -21.70
N ASP A 536 16.18 -1.97 -21.97
CA ASP A 536 17.20 -2.48 -21.04
C ASP A 536 18.41 -1.55 -21.07
N PHE A 537 18.47 -0.63 -20.10
CA PHE A 537 19.51 0.38 -19.98
C PHE A 537 20.72 -0.09 -19.16
N PRO A 538 21.95 0.24 -19.58
CA PRO A 538 23.17 -0.11 -18.87
C PRO A 538 23.32 0.62 -17.53
N VAL A 539 24.12 0.04 -16.63
CA VAL A 539 24.56 0.70 -15.38
C VAL A 539 25.22 2.04 -15.69
N GLY A 540 24.91 3.03 -14.85
CA GLY A 540 25.29 4.43 -15.03
C GLY A 540 24.38 5.24 -15.95
N THR A 541 23.30 4.66 -16.48
CA THR A 541 22.26 5.43 -17.18
C THR A 541 21.53 6.37 -16.20
N VAL A 542 21.27 7.59 -16.65
CA VAL A 542 20.40 8.55 -15.94
C VAL A 542 19.27 8.99 -16.86
N ILE A 543 18.03 8.80 -16.42
CA ILE A 543 16.84 9.40 -17.04
C ILE A 543 16.48 10.64 -16.22
N ILE A 544 16.37 11.78 -16.90
CA ILE A 544 16.21 13.10 -16.30
C ILE A 544 14.83 13.62 -16.70
N LYS A 545 13.97 13.93 -15.73
CA LYS A 545 12.62 14.46 -15.97
C LYS A 545 12.43 15.75 -15.17
N ASN A 546 12.48 16.89 -15.86
CA ASN A 546 12.16 18.19 -15.31
C ASN A 546 10.64 18.43 -15.44
N PHE A 547 10.00 18.95 -14.40
CA PHE A 547 8.58 19.28 -14.39
C PHE A 547 8.43 20.79 -14.31
N ALA A 548 7.71 21.37 -15.27
CA ALA A 548 7.48 22.80 -15.37
C ALA A 548 5.98 23.11 -15.37
N TYR A 549 5.59 24.21 -14.72
CA TYR A 549 4.19 24.63 -14.61
C TYR A 549 3.95 25.86 -15.48
N PRO A 550 3.01 25.84 -16.44
CA PRO A 550 2.73 27.01 -17.29
C PRO A 550 2.32 28.25 -16.48
N TYR A 551 2.70 29.44 -16.94
CA TYR A 551 2.17 30.70 -16.37
C TYR A 551 0.73 30.97 -16.81
N ASP A 552 0.34 30.50 -18.00
CA ASP A 552 -1.00 30.60 -18.54
C ASP A 552 -1.40 29.26 -19.19
N MET A 553 -2.41 28.60 -18.61
CA MET A 553 -2.94 27.32 -19.11
C MET A 553 -3.56 27.43 -20.51
N ARG A 554 -3.92 28.63 -20.96
CA ARG A 554 -4.44 28.88 -22.32
C ARG A 554 -3.34 28.88 -23.38
N GLN A 555 -2.07 29.02 -22.97
CA GLN A 555 -0.90 29.00 -23.84
C GLN A 555 0.22 28.18 -23.16
N PRO A 556 0.02 26.86 -22.92
CA PRO A 556 0.80 26.09 -21.96
C PRO A 556 2.30 26.00 -22.28
N HIS A 557 2.72 26.29 -23.51
CA HIS A 557 4.12 26.26 -23.95
C HIS A 557 4.69 27.65 -24.29
N ALA A 558 3.97 28.74 -24.01
CA ALA A 558 4.45 30.12 -24.25
C ALA A 558 5.33 30.66 -23.09
N GLY A 559 5.25 30.04 -21.92
CA GLY A 559 6.07 30.37 -20.76
C GLY A 559 5.68 29.56 -19.52
N GLU A 560 6.68 29.12 -18.76
CA GLU A 560 6.53 28.18 -17.65
C GLU A 560 7.57 28.42 -16.56
N ARG A 561 7.34 27.81 -15.39
CA ARG A 561 8.21 27.81 -14.21
C ARG A 561 8.66 26.40 -13.86
N LEU A 562 9.96 26.17 -13.73
CA LEU A 562 10.50 24.90 -13.23
C LEU A 562 10.13 24.70 -11.75
N LEU A 563 9.64 23.50 -11.42
CA LEU A 563 9.27 23.12 -10.06
C LEU A 563 10.25 22.11 -9.48
N GLU A 564 10.44 21.01 -10.20
CA GLU A 564 11.28 19.89 -9.76
C GLU A 564 12.00 19.21 -10.93
N THR A 565 13.06 18.49 -10.62
CA THR A 565 13.72 17.55 -11.52
C THR A 565 13.87 16.21 -10.81
N ARG A 566 13.33 15.13 -11.39
CA ARG A 566 13.58 13.78 -10.92
C ARG A 566 14.66 13.14 -11.78
N LEU A 567 15.71 12.66 -11.14
CA LEU A 567 16.66 11.73 -11.75
C LEU A 567 16.20 10.30 -11.42
N LEU A 568 16.18 9.42 -12.41
CA LEU A 568 16.12 7.98 -12.22
C LEU A 568 17.48 7.41 -12.67
N VAL A 569 18.25 6.91 -11.71
CA VAL A 569 19.67 6.54 -11.89
C VAL A 569 19.83 5.02 -11.78
N ARG A 570 20.33 4.36 -12.83
CA ARG A 570 20.65 2.92 -12.82
C ARG A 570 22.00 2.69 -12.13
N ARG A 571 21.96 2.32 -10.85
CA ARG A 571 23.11 1.74 -10.13
C ARG A 571 23.23 0.25 -10.45
N GLU A 572 24.21 -0.44 -9.88
CA GLU A 572 24.38 -1.89 -10.04
C GLU A 572 23.18 -2.64 -9.44
N ASP A 573 22.82 -2.34 -8.18
CA ASP A 573 21.73 -3.00 -7.44
C ASP A 573 20.31 -2.69 -7.95
N GLY A 574 20.11 -1.63 -8.75
CA GLY A 574 18.79 -1.25 -9.25
C GLY A 574 18.70 0.19 -9.74
N TRP A 575 17.48 0.73 -9.87
CA TRP A 575 17.27 2.15 -10.16
C TRP A 575 16.90 2.93 -8.88
N ILE A 576 17.53 4.07 -8.65
CA ILE A 576 17.16 4.99 -7.56
C ILE A 576 16.48 6.25 -8.11
N GLY A 577 15.43 6.70 -7.42
CA GLY A 577 14.74 7.96 -7.71
C GLY A 577 15.26 9.10 -6.82
N LEU A 578 15.70 10.20 -7.44
CA LEU A 578 16.26 11.36 -6.75
C LEU A 578 15.48 12.63 -7.14
N PRO A 579 14.56 13.12 -6.29
CA PRO A 579 13.83 14.37 -6.51
C PRO A 579 14.67 15.59 -6.10
N TYR A 580 14.76 16.58 -7.00
CA TYR A 580 15.38 17.88 -6.80
C TYR A 580 14.33 18.98 -6.94
N VAL A 581 14.37 20.01 -6.09
CA VAL A 581 13.42 21.14 -6.11
C VAL A 581 14.14 22.42 -6.51
N TRP A 582 13.59 23.16 -7.48
CA TRP A 582 14.16 24.39 -7.99
C TRP A 582 13.96 25.57 -7.05
N ASN A 583 14.91 26.51 -7.05
CA ASN A 583 14.71 27.81 -6.41
C ASN A 583 13.79 28.73 -7.24
N ARG A 584 13.27 29.80 -6.63
CA ARG A 584 12.32 30.72 -7.27
C ARG A 584 12.92 31.47 -8.46
N GLU A 585 14.23 31.59 -8.48
CA GLU A 585 15.02 32.25 -9.53
C GLU A 585 15.37 31.28 -10.68
N GLU A 586 15.04 29.99 -10.55
CA GLU A 586 15.30 28.90 -11.51
C GLU A 586 16.78 28.82 -11.95
N THR A 587 17.69 29.08 -11.01
CA THR A 587 19.14 29.04 -11.21
C THR A 587 19.79 27.76 -10.68
N GLU A 588 19.13 27.04 -9.77
CA GLU A 588 19.60 25.78 -9.19
C GLU A 588 18.42 24.92 -8.71
N ALA A 589 18.61 23.60 -8.68
CA ALA A 589 17.72 22.69 -7.97
C ALA A 589 18.47 21.89 -6.90
N ARG A 590 17.90 21.75 -5.71
CA ARG A 590 18.52 21.04 -4.57
C ARG A 590 17.82 19.72 -4.28
N LEU A 591 18.60 18.70 -3.93
CA LEU A 591 18.10 17.38 -3.55
C LEU A 591 17.10 17.48 -2.38
N ARG A 592 15.94 16.85 -2.51
CA ARG A 592 14.89 16.82 -1.49
C ARG A 592 14.35 15.40 -1.33
N VAL A 593 15.15 14.54 -0.72
CA VAL A 593 14.86 13.12 -0.44
C VAL A 593 13.46 12.89 0.18
N LEU A 594 12.95 13.85 0.95
CA LEU A 594 11.64 13.82 1.61
C LEU A 594 10.48 14.37 0.75
N GLY A 595 10.74 14.77 -0.49
CA GLY A 595 9.80 15.51 -1.32
C GLY A 595 9.69 16.99 -0.90
N ALA A 596 8.65 17.66 -1.39
CA ALA A 596 8.28 19.02 -0.99
C ALA A 596 6.84 19.38 -1.41
N PRO A 597 6.03 20.00 -0.52
CA PRO A 597 4.84 20.73 -0.95
C PRO A 597 5.27 22.09 -1.56
N LEU A 598 4.78 22.39 -2.76
CA LEU A 598 5.01 23.63 -3.48
C LEU A 598 3.67 24.32 -3.77
N ARG A 599 3.61 25.64 -3.60
CA ARG A 599 2.46 26.44 -4.04
C ARG A 599 2.70 26.95 -5.45
N VAL A 600 1.80 26.62 -6.38
CA VAL A 600 1.84 27.07 -7.78
C VAL A 600 0.70 28.03 -8.08
N THR A 601 0.96 29.00 -8.94
CA THR A 601 -0.01 30.03 -9.37
C THR A 601 0.10 30.22 -10.88
N ALA A 602 -1.04 30.28 -11.58
CA ALA A 602 -1.13 30.47 -13.03
C ALA A 602 -2.53 30.95 -13.46
N ILE A 603 -2.61 31.56 -14.64
CA ILE A 603 -3.88 31.85 -15.32
C ILE A 603 -4.49 30.53 -15.83
N GLN A 604 -5.79 30.29 -15.59
CA GLN A 604 -6.50 29.08 -15.99
C GLN A 604 -7.22 29.25 -17.34
N HIS A 605 -7.84 28.18 -17.84
CA HIS A 605 -8.53 28.18 -19.15
C HIS A 605 -9.70 29.18 -19.24
N ASP A 606 -10.31 29.54 -18.11
CA ASP A 606 -11.34 30.59 -17.99
C ASP A 606 -10.77 32.02 -17.96
N GLY A 607 -9.43 32.16 -17.96
CA GLY A 607 -8.72 33.43 -17.87
C GLY A 607 -8.57 34.02 -16.47
N GLN A 608 -8.98 33.31 -15.41
CA GLN A 608 -8.75 33.73 -14.01
C GLN A 608 -7.41 33.23 -13.49
N GLU A 609 -6.77 33.99 -12.60
CA GLU A 609 -5.63 33.47 -11.84
C GLU A 609 -6.12 32.54 -10.73
N ALA A 610 -5.51 31.35 -10.64
CA ALA A 610 -5.76 30.42 -9.55
C ALA A 610 -4.44 29.89 -8.98
N SER A 611 -4.48 29.47 -7.72
CA SER A 611 -3.33 28.86 -7.04
C SER A 611 -3.68 27.49 -6.47
N TYR A 612 -2.77 26.54 -6.63
CA TYR A 612 -2.91 25.13 -6.26
C TYR A 612 -1.69 24.65 -5.49
N ASP A 613 -1.85 23.55 -4.76
CA ASP A 613 -0.74 22.86 -4.13
C ASP A 613 -0.25 21.75 -5.07
N TYR A 614 1.07 21.65 -5.21
CA TYR A 614 1.78 20.65 -6.01
C TYR A 614 2.70 19.88 -5.09
N ASN A 615 2.73 18.55 -5.18
CA ASN A 615 3.50 17.72 -4.25
C ASN A 615 4.61 16.95 -4.97
N VAL A 616 5.85 17.39 -4.77
CA VAL A 616 7.06 16.64 -5.15
C VAL A 616 7.14 15.40 -4.25
N PRO A 617 7.11 14.16 -4.78
CA PRO A 617 7.15 12.95 -3.97
C PRO A 617 8.50 12.72 -3.28
N ASN A 618 8.50 11.97 -2.19
CA ASN A 618 9.72 11.52 -1.53
C ASN A 618 10.44 10.39 -2.31
N ALA A 619 11.67 10.05 -1.93
CA ALA A 619 12.49 9.06 -2.63
C ALA A 619 11.92 7.63 -2.59
N ASN A 620 11.18 7.26 -1.54
CA ASN A 620 10.48 5.97 -1.45
C ASN A 620 9.17 5.99 -2.27
N GLN A 621 8.41 7.09 -2.24
CA GLN A 621 7.25 7.31 -3.12
C GLN A 621 7.61 7.28 -4.61
N CYS A 622 8.84 7.64 -4.98
CA CYS A 622 9.34 7.41 -6.34
C CYS A 622 9.37 5.91 -6.68
N LYS A 623 9.76 5.04 -5.74
CA LYS A 623 9.78 3.58 -5.92
C LYS A 623 8.36 3.01 -6.00
N GLU A 624 7.39 3.55 -5.26
CA GLU A 624 5.98 3.11 -5.29
C GLU A 624 5.42 3.10 -6.73
N CYS A 625 5.64 4.17 -7.50
CA CYS A 625 5.28 4.18 -8.93
C CYS A 625 6.25 3.39 -9.83
N HIS A 626 7.55 3.41 -9.55
CA HIS A 626 8.59 2.84 -10.42
C HIS A 626 8.87 1.35 -10.19
N ARG A 627 8.12 0.66 -9.32
CA ARG A 627 8.36 -0.74 -8.96
C ARG A 627 8.03 -1.71 -10.12
N GLU A 628 9.00 -2.56 -10.47
CA GLU A 628 8.83 -3.67 -11.43
C GLU A 628 8.69 -5.03 -10.73
N SER A 629 9.21 -5.19 -9.52
CA SER A 629 9.02 -6.36 -8.65
C SER A 629 9.22 -5.98 -7.18
N PHE A 630 9.02 -6.90 -6.22
CA PHE A 630 9.19 -6.61 -4.78
C PHE A 630 10.50 -5.88 -4.42
N LYS A 631 11.61 -6.17 -5.12
CA LYS A 631 12.90 -5.47 -4.95
C LYS A 631 13.38 -4.63 -6.14
N ASN A 632 12.79 -4.79 -7.33
CA ASN A 632 13.26 -4.08 -8.52
C ASN A 632 12.42 -2.83 -8.84
N THR A 633 13.10 -1.81 -9.33
CA THR A 633 12.56 -0.57 -9.89
C THR A 633 12.98 -0.42 -11.36
N GLY A 634 12.26 0.39 -12.16
CA GLY A 634 12.62 0.65 -13.55
C GLY A 634 11.85 1.79 -14.23
N PRO A 635 12.14 2.10 -15.50
CA PRO A 635 11.69 3.33 -16.15
C PRO A 635 10.38 3.18 -16.93
N LEU A 636 9.29 3.72 -16.38
CA LEU A 636 7.92 3.55 -16.91
C LEU A 636 7.69 4.06 -18.34
N GLY A 637 8.36 5.16 -18.74
CA GLY A 637 8.04 5.91 -19.97
C GLY A 637 8.78 5.45 -21.22
N THR A 638 10.00 4.92 -21.08
CA THR A 638 10.94 4.60 -22.17
C THR A 638 10.66 3.23 -22.79
N LYS A 639 9.47 3.11 -23.39
CA LYS A 639 8.97 1.93 -24.13
C LYS A 639 8.86 2.30 -25.61
N ALA A 640 9.06 1.35 -26.53
CA ALA A 640 9.03 1.58 -27.98
C ALA A 640 7.78 2.38 -28.43
N ARG A 641 6.59 1.93 -27.99
CA ARG A 641 5.30 2.57 -28.30
C ARG A 641 5.25 4.06 -27.97
N ASN A 642 5.90 4.49 -26.89
CA ASN A 642 5.84 5.87 -26.45
C ASN A 642 6.82 6.77 -27.22
N LEU A 643 7.98 6.24 -27.63
CA LEU A 643 8.98 7.01 -28.36
C LEU A 643 8.79 7.02 -29.88
N ASN A 644 7.96 6.14 -30.45
CA ASN A 644 7.70 6.10 -31.90
C ASN A 644 6.91 7.32 -32.40
N LYS A 645 7.61 8.44 -32.59
CA LYS A 645 7.15 9.73 -33.14
C LYS A 645 8.36 10.49 -33.71
N THR A 646 8.09 11.47 -34.57
CA THR A 646 9.08 12.46 -35.02
C THR A 646 9.39 13.44 -33.89
N PHE A 647 10.64 13.88 -33.79
CA PHE A 647 11.10 14.90 -32.85
C PHE A 647 12.08 15.89 -33.54
N PRO A 648 12.01 17.20 -33.23
CA PRO A 648 12.88 18.21 -33.82
C PRO A 648 14.26 18.24 -33.13
N TYR A 649 15.19 17.41 -33.60
CA TYR A 649 16.57 17.43 -33.11
C TYR A 649 17.37 18.60 -33.74
N PRO A 650 18.50 19.02 -33.15
CA PRO A 650 19.38 20.04 -33.74
C PRO A 650 19.94 19.69 -35.13
N SER A 651 19.87 18.42 -35.54
CA SER A 651 20.22 17.94 -36.88
C SER A 651 19.06 17.94 -37.89
N GLY A 652 17.85 18.34 -37.47
CA GLY A 652 16.60 18.21 -38.24
C GLY A 652 15.59 17.28 -37.56
N GLU A 653 14.39 17.20 -38.14
CA GLU A 653 13.34 16.29 -37.67
C GLU A 653 13.65 14.83 -38.01
N GLU A 654 13.56 13.94 -37.02
CA GLU A 654 13.81 12.50 -37.19
C GLU A 654 12.91 11.68 -36.26
N ASN A 655 12.61 10.43 -36.60
CA ASN A 655 11.95 9.52 -35.67
C ASN A 655 12.88 9.22 -34.48
N GLN A 656 12.39 9.33 -33.24
CA GLN A 656 13.26 9.20 -32.06
C GLN A 656 13.95 7.83 -31.97
N LEU A 657 13.27 6.74 -32.35
CA LEU A 657 13.85 5.40 -32.33
C LEU A 657 15.00 5.27 -33.34
N ALA A 658 14.80 5.82 -34.55
CA ALA A 658 15.84 5.89 -35.57
C ALA A 658 17.02 6.76 -35.14
N TYR A 659 16.75 7.95 -34.58
CA TYR A 659 17.77 8.85 -34.05
C TYR A 659 18.60 8.16 -32.95
N TRP A 660 17.94 7.55 -31.96
CA TRP A 660 18.58 6.85 -30.84
C TRP A 660 19.47 5.69 -31.30
N ALA A 661 19.05 4.95 -32.35
CA ALA A 661 19.89 3.94 -32.99
C ALA A 661 21.07 4.57 -33.76
N ARG A 662 20.82 5.62 -34.54
CA ARG A 662 21.82 6.32 -35.37
C ARG A 662 22.93 6.98 -34.55
N ILE A 663 22.63 7.49 -33.35
CA ILE A 663 23.64 8.01 -32.41
C ILE A 663 24.20 6.94 -31.46
N GLY A 664 23.78 5.68 -31.61
CA GLY A 664 24.35 4.52 -30.90
C GLY A 664 23.93 4.35 -29.44
N ILE A 665 22.86 4.99 -28.97
CA ILE A 665 22.37 4.82 -27.59
C ILE A 665 21.33 3.70 -27.43
N LEU A 666 20.75 3.20 -28.52
CA LEU A 666 19.76 2.12 -28.51
C LEU A 666 20.07 1.08 -29.60
N ASP A 667 20.11 -0.20 -29.23
CA ASP A 667 20.43 -1.32 -30.12
C ASP A 667 19.20 -2.18 -30.42
N GLY A 668 19.19 -2.88 -31.56
CA GLY A 668 18.11 -3.81 -31.93
C GLY A 668 16.81 -3.15 -32.41
N VAL A 669 16.80 -1.83 -32.67
CA VAL A 669 15.66 -1.12 -33.25
C VAL A 669 15.35 -1.64 -34.67
N PRO A 670 14.08 -1.83 -35.05
CA PRO A 670 13.70 -2.14 -36.43
C PRO A 670 14.22 -1.09 -37.43
N VAL A 671 14.77 -1.56 -38.56
CA VAL A 671 15.34 -0.70 -39.63
C VAL A 671 14.31 0.29 -40.20
N ASP A 672 13.04 -0.12 -40.23
CA ASP A 672 11.90 0.76 -40.48
C ASP A 672 11.14 1.00 -39.16
N PRO A 673 11.14 2.24 -38.62
CA PRO A 673 10.40 2.59 -37.41
C PRO A 673 8.87 2.41 -37.52
N ALA A 674 8.31 2.29 -38.73
CA ALA A 674 6.89 1.95 -38.91
C ALA A 674 6.56 0.51 -38.47
N LEU A 675 7.58 -0.36 -38.31
CA LEU A 675 7.44 -1.71 -37.75
C LEU A 675 7.54 -1.75 -36.22
N ALA A 676 7.95 -0.65 -35.57
CA ALA A 676 7.87 -0.52 -34.13
C ALA A 676 6.43 -0.16 -33.71
N PRO A 677 5.92 -0.63 -32.56
CA PRO A 677 4.59 -0.24 -32.11
C PRO A 677 4.53 1.28 -31.83
N ARG A 678 3.32 1.83 -31.81
CA ARG A 678 3.06 3.25 -31.53
C ARG A 678 1.87 3.36 -30.57
N ALA A 679 2.04 4.15 -29.52
CA ALA A 679 0.99 4.45 -28.56
C ALA A 679 0.05 5.51 -29.12
N ALA A 680 -1.26 5.34 -28.92
CA ALA A 680 -2.24 6.33 -29.30
C ALA A 680 -2.10 7.60 -28.43
N VAL A 681 -2.43 8.76 -28.99
CA VAL A 681 -2.32 10.07 -28.35
C VAL A 681 -3.69 10.47 -27.81
N LEU A 682 -3.81 10.61 -26.49
CA LEU A 682 -5.08 10.84 -25.78
C LEU A 682 -6.02 11.85 -26.48
N GLY A 683 -5.48 13.03 -26.80
CA GLY A 683 -6.21 14.17 -27.37
C GLY A 683 -6.32 14.18 -28.90
N ASP A 684 -5.80 13.19 -29.62
CA ASP A 684 -5.84 13.13 -31.10
C ASP A 684 -6.67 11.92 -31.58
N PRO A 685 -7.94 12.11 -31.99
CA PRO A 685 -8.77 11.04 -32.55
C PRO A 685 -8.25 10.40 -33.84
N ALA A 686 -7.28 11.00 -34.55
CA ALA A 686 -6.65 10.38 -35.72
C ALA A 686 -5.52 9.41 -35.35
N SER A 687 -5.08 9.40 -34.08
CA SER A 687 -3.99 8.53 -33.60
C SER A 687 -4.45 7.13 -33.15
N GLY A 688 -5.75 6.89 -33.02
CA GLY A 688 -6.33 5.62 -32.59
C GLY A 688 -7.80 5.72 -32.18
N THR A 689 -8.46 4.56 -32.09
CA THR A 689 -9.84 4.40 -31.61
C THR A 689 -10.03 4.96 -30.19
N ILE A 690 -11.29 5.05 -29.74
CA ILE A 690 -11.58 5.48 -28.37
C ILE A 690 -10.98 4.51 -27.33
N GLU A 691 -11.03 3.20 -27.60
CA GLU A 691 -10.41 2.18 -26.76
C GLU A 691 -8.89 2.29 -26.76
N GLU A 692 -8.21 2.38 -27.91
CA GLU A 692 -6.75 2.48 -27.95
C GLU A 692 -6.24 3.71 -27.17
N ARG A 693 -6.94 4.85 -27.25
CA ARG A 693 -6.59 6.05 -26.48
C ARG A 693 -6.88 5.90 -24.98
N ALA A 694 -8.00 5.29 -24.61
CA ALA A 694 -8.35 4.99 -23.22
C ALA A 694 -7.37 3.98 -22.58
N ARG A 695 -7.15 2.83 -23.22
CA ARG A 695 -6.24 1.77 -22.77
C ARG A 695 -4.79 2.28 -22.72
N THR A 696 -4.34 3.10 -23.68
CA THR A 696 -3.01 3.74 -23.64
C THR A 696 -2.88 4.70 -22.46
N TYR A 697 -3.91 5.50 -22.16
CA TYR A 697 -3.88 6.37 -20.99
C TYR A 697 -3.73 5.57 -19.69
N LEU A 698 -4.47 4.47 -19.54
CA LEU A 698 -4.40 3.57 -18.39
C LEU A 698 -3.05 2.83 -18.30
N ASP A 699 -2.47 2.39 -19.42
CA ASP A 699 -1.12 1.80 -19.49
C ASP A 699 -0.03 2.76 -18.98
N VAL A 700 -0.14 4.03 -19.33
CA VAL A 700 0.85 5.06 -18.94
C VAL A 700 0.63 5.55 -17.51
N ASN A 701 -0.63 5.65 -17.04
CA ASN A 701 -0.97 6.32 -15.78
C ASN A 701 -1.28 5.39 -14.60
N CYS A 702 -1.71 4.15 -14.84
CA CYS A 702 -2.22 3.24 -13.80
C CYS A 702 -1.57 1.86 -13.81
N ALA A 703 -1.18 1.33 -14.98
CA ALA A 703 -0.71 -0.05 -15.12
C ALA A 703 0.63 -0.36 -14.42
N HIS A 704 1.40 0.65 -13.99
CA HIS A 704 2.59 0.41 -13.18
C HIS A 704 2.25 -0.10 -11.76
N CYS A 705 1.09 0.31 -11.21
CA CYS A 705 0.50 -0.34 -10.03
C CYS A 705 -0.34 -1.55 -10.44
N HIS A 706 -1.15 -1.41 -11.50
CA HIS A 706 -2.09 -2.41 -11.98
C HIS A 706 -1.48 -3.33 -13.05
N ASN A 707 -0.60 -4.23 -12.60
CA ASN A 707 -0.05 -5.35 -13.37
C ASN A 707 0.34 -6.51 -12.39
N PRO A 708 0.67 -7.73 -12.87
CA PRO A 708 0.95 -8.88 -12.01
C PRO A 708 2.10 -8.75 -11.00
N THR A 709 3.01 -7.78 -11.13
CA THR A 709 4.11 -7.53 -10.19
C THR A 709 4.08 -6.14 -9.52
N GLY A 710 3.08 -5.32 -9.85
CA GLY A 710 2.92 -3.95 -9.36
C GLY A 710 2.40 -3.84 -7.93
N GLY A 711 2.27 -2.60 -7.45
CA GLY A 711 1.76 -2.29 -6.10
C GLY A 711 0.32 -2.73 -5.85
N ALA A 712 -0.53 -2.73 -6.88
CA ALA A 712 -1.95 -3.09 -6.79
C ALA A 712 -2.27 -4.50 -7.33
N ARG A 713 -1.25 -5.35 -7.56
CA ARG A 713 -1.41 -6.70 -8.14
C ARG A 713 -2.41 -7.58 -7.38
N THR A 714 -2.44 -7.42 -6.06
CA THR A 714 -3.34 -8.10 -5.10
C THR A 714 -4.81 -7.89 -5.41
N THR A 715 -5.17 -6.82 -6.13
CA THR A 715 -6.57 -6.48 -6.48
C THR A 715 -7.13 -7.30 -7.64
N GLY A 716 -6.27 -7.99 -8.40
CA GLY A 716 -6.63 -8.67 -9.65
C GLY A 716 -6.94 -7.75 -10.84
N LEU A 717 -6.93 -6.42 -10.66
CA LEU A 717 -7.15 -5.43 -11.71
C LEU A 717 -5.82 -5.10 -12.40
N TYR A 718 -5.70 -5.43 -13.69
CA TYR A 718 -4.54 -5.15 -14.53
C TYR A 718 -4.91 -4.24 -15.70
N LEU A 719 -4.16 -3.16 -15.88
CA LEU A 719 -4.50 -2.08 -16.81
C LEU A 719 -3.49 -1.91 -17.96
N GLY A 720 -2.47 -2.76 -18.02
CA GLY A 720 -1.45 -2.73 -19.08
C GLY A 720 -2.05 -2.93 -20.47
N ILE A 721 -1.43 -2.31 -21.49
CA ILE A 721 -1.96 -2.29 -22.87
C ILE A 721 -2.09 -3.70 -23.51
N SER A 722 -1.31 -4.67 -23.02
CA SER A 722 -1.28 -6.05 -23.51
C SER A 722 -2.22 -7.02 -22.80
N GLU A 723 -2.94 -6.58 -21.74
CA GLU A 723 -3.97 -7.41 -21.11
C GLU A 723 -5.27 -7.36 -21.95
N THR A 724 -5.91 -8.52 -22.09
CA THR A 724 -7.09 -8.74 -22.94
C THR A 724 -8.19 -9.55 -22.26
N GLU A 725 -7.94 -10.14 -21.08
CA GLU A 725 -8.93 -10.90 -20.33
C GLU A 725 -9.91 -9.94 -19.62
N PRO A 726 -11.22 -9.91 -19.97
CA PRO A 726 -12.13 -8.84 -19.53
C PRO A 726 -12.22 -8.67 -18.01
N LEU A 727 -12.23 -9.78 -17.27
CA LEU A 727 -12.27 -9.76 -15.79
C LEU A 727 -11.03 -9.07 -15.21
N LYS A 728 -9.83 -9.34 -15.74
CA LYS A 728 -8.59 -8.68 -15.30
C LYS A 728 -8.55 -7.20 -15.71
N LEU A 729 -9.21 -6.82 -16.80
CA LEU A 729 -9.41 -5.42 -17.18
C LEU A 729 -10.41 -4.67 -16.28
N GLY A 730 -11.07 -5.37 -15.35
CA GLY A 730 -12.07 -4.81 -14.45
C GLY A 730 -13.51 -4.93 -14.96
N ILE A 731 -13.72 -5.40 -16.20
CA ILE A 731 -15.05 -5.51 -16.81
C ILE A 731 -15.84 -6.58 -16.05
N CYS A 732 -16.92 -6.14 -15.39
CA CYS A 732 -17.75 -6.98 -14.50
C CYS A 732 -17.00 -7.65 -13.34
N LYS A 733 -15.80 -7.15 -13.00
CA LYS A 733 -15.03 -7.61 -11.85
C LYS A 733 -15.44 -6.81 -10.62
N SER A 734 -15.89 -7.49 -9.57
CA SER A 734 -16.15 -6.82 -8.29
C SER A 734 -14.86 -6.41 -7.59
N PRO A 735 -14.89 -5.32 -6.79
CA PRO A 735 -13.76 -4.94 -5.94
C PRO A 735 -13.60 -5.95 -4.80
N VAL A 736 -12.36 -6.21 -4.41
CA VAL A 736 -12.04 -6.91 -3.15
C VAL A 736 -11.57 -5.84 -2.15
N ALA A 737 -10.27 -5.53 -2.13
CA ALA A 737 -9.70 -4.49 -1.29
C ALA A 737 -9.78 -3.09 -1.94
N ALA A 738 -10.98 -2.49 -1.98
CA ALA A 738 -11.18 -1.12 -2.49
C ALA A 738 -11.73 -0.12 -1.46
N GLY A 739 -12.37 -0.58 -0.38
CA GLY A 739 -12.86 0.28 0.71
C GLY A 739 -13.74 1.43 0.23
N ARG A 740 -13.44 2.65 0.72
CA ARG A 740 -14.09 3.91 0.30
C ARG A 740 -13.92 4.19 -1.21
N GLY A 741 -12.88 3.61 -1.81
CA GLY A 741 -12.61 3.65 -3.25
C GLY A 741 -13.73 3.09 -4.13
N THR A 742 -14.64 2.27 -3.61
CA THR A 742 -15.81 1.76 -4.35
C THR A 742 -16.81 2.84 -4.76
N GLY A 743 -16.92 3.93 -4.00
CA GLY A 743 -17.97 4.95 -4.21
C GLY A 743 -19.41 4.45 -4.05
N GLY A 744 -19.63 3.23 -3.54
CA GLY A 744 -20.93 2.57 -3.55
C GLY A 744 -21.22 1.72 -4.80
N PHE A 745 -20.30 1.67 -5.76
CA PHE A 745 -20.44 0.92 -7.01
C PHE A 745 -20.00 -0.54 -6.87
N ARG A 746 -20.44 -1.41 -7.80
CA ARG A 746 -20.29 -2.87 -7.69
C ARG A 746 -19.13 -3.48 -8.48
N TYR A 747 -18.59 -2.73 -9.44
CA TYR A 747 -17.66 -3.23 -10.45
C TYR A 747 -16.56 -2.23 -10.78
N ASP A 748 -15.35 -2.74 -11.01
CA ASP A 748 -14.21 -1.96 -11.47
C ASP A 748 -14.57 -1.21 -12.76
N ILE A 749 -15.19 -1.89 -13.73
CA ILE A 749 -15.86 -1.31 -14.91
C ILE A 749 -17.22 -2.00 -15.12
N GLU A 750 -18.28 -1.21 -15.32
CA GLU A 750 -19.62 -1.66 -15.72
C GLU A 750 -19.94 -1.20 -17.17
N PRO A 751 -20.09 -2.12 -18.15
CA PRO A 751 -20.35 -1.77 -19.55
C PRO A 751 -21.54 -0.83 -19.75
N GLY A 752 -21.38 0.14 -20.66
CA GLY A 752 -22.36 1.18 -20.95
C GLY A 752 -22.62 2.18 -19.81
N LYS A 753 -22.04 1.98 -18.61
CA LYS A 753 -22.40 2.67 -17.37
C LYS A 753 -21.18 3.35 -16.71
N PRO A 754 -20.60 4.39 -17.34
CA PRO A 754 -19.43 5.11 -16.82
C PRO A 754 -19.64 5.67 -15.41
N ASP A 755 -20.80 6.28 -15.14
CA ASP A 755 -21.14 6.84 -13.81
C ASP A 755 -21.52 5.79 -12.76
N GLN A 756 -21.39 4.49 -13.07
CA GLN A 756 -21.51 3.38 -12.11
C GLN A 756 -20.24 2.51 -12.06
N SER A 757 -19.13 2.97 -12.67
CA SER A 757 -17.85 2.26 -12.73
C SER A 757 -16.85 2.81 -11.71
N ILE A 758 -16.31 1.95 -10.84
CA ILE A 758 -15.33 2.32 -9.79
C ILE A 758 -14.10 3.00 -10.40
N LEU A 759 -13.59 2.51 -11.53
CA LEU A 759 -12.41 3.06 -12.21
C LEU A 759 -12.56 4.56 -12.47
N LEU A 760 -13.69 4.98 -13.04
CA LEU A 760 -13.95 6.38 -13.39
C LEU A 760 -14.20 7.23 -12.13
N PHE A 761 -14.91 6.71 -11.14
CA PHE A 761 -15.11 7.36 -9.85
C PHE A 761 -13.79 7.68 -9.14
N ARG A 762 -12.89 6.69 -9.02
CA ARG A 762 -11.55 6.87 -8.43
C ARG A 762 -10.69 7.82 -9.25
N MET A 763 -10.81 7.80 -10.58
CA MET A 763 -10.16 8.77 -11.45
C MET A 763 -10.71 10.20 -11.31
N ILE A 764 -11.95 10.40 -10.87
CA ILE A 764 -12.51 11.75 -10.61
C ILE A 764 -12.17 12.25 -9.19
N SER A 765 -12.03 11.37 -8.19
CA SER A 765 -11.82 11.76 -6.79
C SER A 765 -10.44 12.38 -6.51
N LEU A 766 -10.41 13.28 -5.52
CA LEU A 766 -9.20 13.89 -4.95
C LEU A 766 -9.03 13.61 -3.44
N ASP A 767 -9.89 12.79 -2.85
CA ASP A 767 -9.69 12.25 -1.49
C ASP A 767 -8.52 11.24 -1.53
N PRO A 768 -7.47 11.38 -0.70
CA PRO A 768 -6.31 10.48 -0.72
C PRO A 768 -6.62 9.00 -0.55
N GLY A 769 -7.69 8.64 0.18
CA GLY A 769 -8.14 7.25 0.35
C GLY A 769 -9.08 6.72 -0.74
N ILE A 770 -9.27 7.47 -1.83
CA ILE A 770 -10.15 7.12 -2.96
C ILE A 770 -9.45 7.32 -4.31
N ALA A 771 -8.68 8.40 -4.46
CA ALA A 771 -8.09 8.85 -5.72
C ALA A 771 -7.27 7.75 -6.43
N MET A 772 -7.34 7.74 -7.77
CA MET A 772 -6.46 6.93 -8.61
C MET A 772 -5.95 7.76 -9.81
N PRO A 773 -4.62 7.93 -9.98
CA PRO A 773 -3.55 7.55 -9.05
C PRO A 773 -3.62 8.30 -7.70
N GLU A 774 -3.13 7.65 -6.65
CA GLU A 774 -3.08 8.16 -5.27
C GLU A 774 -1.90 9.13 -5.00
N LEU A 775 -0.86 9.08 -5.85
CA LEU A 775 0.33 9.93 -5.78
C LEU A 775 0.53 10.73 -7.07
N GLY A 776 1.28 11.84 -6.95
CA GLY A 776 1.64 12.71 -8.08
C GLY A 776 0.46 13.50 -8.68
N ARG A 777 -0.67 13.56 -7.98
CA ARG A 777 -1.91 14.22 -8.45
C ARG A 777 -2.64 14.98 -7.34
N ARG A 778 -3.00 16.22 -7.63
CA ARG A 778 -3.88 17.13 -6.87
C ARG A 778 -5.01 17.72 -7.73
N ARG A 779 -5.01 17.49 -9.04
CA ARG A 779 -6.01 17.98 -10.01
C ARG A 779 -6.62 16.83 -10.83
N VAL A 780 -7.87 16.97 -11.26
CA VAL A 780 -8.53 16.03 -12.18
C VAL A 780 -8.12 16.34 -13.62
N HIS A 781 -7.74 15.31 -14.38
CA HIS A 781 -7.34 15.40 -15.79
C HIS A 781 -8.57 15.24 -16.70
N GLN A 782 -9.29 16.34 -16.97
CA GLN A 782 -10.63 16.34 -17.56
C GLN A 782 -10.68 15.64 -18.93
N GLU A 783 -9.65 15.86 -19.75
CA GLU A 783 -9.47 15.28 -21.08
C GLU A 783 -9.39 13.74 -21.04
N ALA A 784 -8.77 13.19 -19.99
CA ALA A 784 -8.74 11.75 -19.77
C ALA A 784 -10.05 11.22 -19.18
N ILE A 785 -10.71 11.97 -18.28
CA ILE A 785 -12.04 11.59 -17.75
C ILE A 785 -13.03 11.41 -18.91
N GLU A 786 -13.04 12.33 -19.88
CA GLU A 786 -13.94 12.26 -21.03
C GLU A 786 -13.63 11.07 -21.96
N VAL A 787 -12.34 10.80 -22.25
CA VAL A 787 -11.95 9.63 -23.07
C VAL A 787 -12.30 8.30 -22.39
N ILE A 788 -12.06 8.17 -21.08
CA ILE A 788 -12.43 6.95 -20.34
C ILE A 788 -13.97 6.81 -20.24
N ARG A 789 -14.69 7.92 -20.01
CA ARG A 789 -16.16 7.96 -20.01
C ARG A 789 -16.74 7.48 -21.34
N GLN A 790 -16.23 7.99 -22.46
CA GLN A 790 -16.64 7.56 -23.80
C GLN A 790 -16.30 6.09 -24.07
N TRP A 791 -15.13 5.61 -23.65
CA TRP A 791 -14.76 4.19 -23.80
C TRP A 791 -15.70 3.27 -23.01
N ILE A 792 -15.93 3.52 -21.72
CA ILE A 792 -16.84 2.69 -20.90
C ILE A 792 -18.28 2.73 -21.45
N ALA A 793 -18.75 3.89 -21.92
CA ALA A 793 -20.05 4.04 -22.57
C ALA A 793 -20.16 3.30 -23.92
N SER A 794 -19.03 2.93 -24.54
CA SER A 794 -18.97 2.15 -25.79
C SER A 794 -18.85 0.64 -25.60
N LEU A 795 -18.66 0.15 -24.35
CA LEU A 795 -18.59 -1.27 -24.05
C LEU A 795 -20.00 -1.90 -24.11
N GLU A 796 -20.13 -3.01 -24.85
CA GLU A 796 -21.35 -3.80 -24.95
C GLU A 796 -21.50 -4.80 -23.78
N GLY A 797 -22.73 -5.26 -23.53
CA GLY A 797 -23.07 -6.24 -22.49
C GLY A 797 -23.67 -5.60 -21.21
N ASP A 798 -23.93 -6.44 -20.22
CA ASP A 798 -24.33 -6.02 -18.87
C ASP A 798 -23.82 -7.04 -17.84
N CYS A 799 -23.30 -6.58 -16.71
CA CYS A 799 -22.81 -7.44 -15.63
C CYS A 799 -23.93 -8.10 -14.80
N ALA A 800 -25.18 -7.98 -15.25
CA ALA A 800 -26.35 -8.51 -14.57
C ALA A 800 -26.64 -9.99 -14.88
N THR A 801 -26.11 -10.54 -15.99
CA THR A 801 -26.63 -11.74 -16.67
C THR A 801 -25.75 -12.99 -16.66
N ASP A 802 -24.53 -12.92 -16.12
CA ASP A 802 -23.53 -14.02 -16.06
C ASP A 802 -23.35 -14.60 -14.64
#